data_AF-A0A3Q3E4K5-F1
#
_entry.id   AF-A0A3Q3E4K5-F1
#
_cell.length_a   1.000
_cell.length_b   1.000
_cell.length_c   1.000
_cell.angle_alpha   90.00
_cell.angle_beta   90.00
_cell.angle_gamma   90.00
#
_symmetry.space_group_name_H-M   'P 1'
#
loop_
_entity.id
_entity.type
_entity.pdbx_description
1 polymer ?
#
loop_
_entity_poly.entity_id
_entity_poly.type
_entity_poly.pdbx_seq_one_letter_code
_entity_poly.pdbx_strand_id
1 'polypeptide(L)'
;MLLWFKDLPDFLISVVENVTEVPLPHFSDLNASEDTEDHDPLQEEEEFIVLDPEHPLVRRQQAALSRQLSNELERINERLKQKVEKTDDKHKLEVAVELFRVQEQLARLQSRLEERHQNKAQAEAKHRQIQDQLGVVKSQYSSTTNQNKKLQSEIDNLMQHLVFAQGVSEDLRSHVKALKNAKHKAGAEKTQAEEQKLKQDIYVERLMKDLERLTQQVAMYETQASAQAEETQAAKEALAEAEMEVESLAMARRQLMQQWSSSLMGMRRRDEAFSAMQDGILLDREIEGYKKSVAEEQEQNETLTMQLNWSQMDGNTSKKQISQKQAQQEALHAHYTTCLRTLRETERTLSRLTKVLRGHNVLLKHLEKESAVRLELEDKIMTNMQQKLTHNKAAKYSERLTSKIALLKKEKVSQLWQLENNIAVVELERSKVIQHLESLAVIQEALDEEISKKNKITTTIQANISSFVTLIAQKQSSIANYDKKIGQIVASTGRDDLSPMQIKIEALMSQSAEVTATMESVKKLWMKRQEILEEQSQEIEANSKDMFKLQKEYTGMQKERICLESQVEVEHRDKMELEKNAKTLRGDLLKLNTLISKNGQLSVALEQDNELMETDFLHRLKEAERDSIKMQMKHEKTQEEKERLLNSLLEAQSQIMLWEKKIQLVKETRSAVDIDLGQGDFQMMKTEIHRMEVRLNQLMKQQERLLRESEATVARRETIVLRREAMVHTSIKQNTKGELNRAIQCLQRKIQDTHKV
;
A
#
# COMPACT_ATOMS: atom_id res chain seq x y z
N MET A 1 -51.44 24.81 -41.47
CA MET A 1 -50.35 24.54 -42.43
C MET A 1 -50.13 23.03 -42.39
N LEU A 2 -50.93 22.24 -43.11
CA LEU A 2 -50.97 21.99 -44.56
C LEU A 2 -50.15 20.73 -44.92
N LEU A 3 -50.86 19.60 -45.17
CA LEU A 3 -50.68 18.54 -46.21
C LEU A 3 -49.26 17.91 -46.39
N TRP A 4 -49.01 16.62 -46.64
CA TRP A 4 -49.71 15.31 -46.81
C TRP A 4 -48.59 14.23 -46.97
N PHE A 5 -48.68 12.89 -47.10
CA PHE A 5 -49.67 11.76 -47.08
C PHE A 5 -48.81 10.43 -46.98
N LYS A 6 -49.25 9.16 -46.90
CA LYS A 6 -50.58 8.49 -46.85
C LYS A 6 -50.53 7.13 -46.10
N ASP A 7 -51.65 6.81 -45.46
CA ASP A 7 -52.31 5.53 -45.11
C ASP A 7 -51.84 4.23 -45.86
N LEU A 8 -51.49 3.07 -45.22
CA LEU A 8 -52.24 2.05 -44.40
C LEU A 8 -52.86 0.88 -45.25
N PRO A 9 -53.34 -0.28 -44.70
CA PRO A 9 -52.68 -1.20 -43.75
C PRO A 9 -52.98 -2.74 -43.96
N ASP A 10 -52.58 -3.51 -42.95
CA ASP A 10 -52.81 -4.90 -42.51
C ASP A 10 -54.11 -5.74 -42.77
N PHE A 11 -53.89 -7.07 -42.70
CA PHE A 11 -54.66 -8.15 -42.01
C PHE A 11 -55.91 -8.88 -42.59
N LEU A 12 -55.78 -10.23 -42.59
CA LEU A 12 -56.69 -11.34 -42.18
C LEU A 12 -58.18 -11.50 -42.64
N ILE A 13 -58.45 -12.73 -43.11
CA ILE A 13 -59.58 -13.65 -42.75
C ILE A 13 -61.03 -13.35 -43.24
N SER A 14 -61.38 -14.05 -44.34
CA SER A 14 -62.58 -14.90 -44.58
C SER A 14 -64.05 -14.43 -44.43
N VAL A 15 -64.93 -15.02 -45.26
CA VAL A 15 -66.35 -15.41 -44.98
C VAL A 15 -67.38 -14.25 -44.88
N VAL A 16 -68.58 -14.29 -45.47
CA VAL A 16 -69.22 -15.15 -46.50
C VAL A 16 -70.53 -14.45 -47.01
N GLU A 17 -71.09 -14.85 -48.17
CA GLU A 17 -72.45 -14.46 -48.67
C GLU A 17 -72.68 -12.94 -48.99
N ASN A 18 -73.68 -12.44 -49.74
CA ASN A 18 -74.72 -12.90 -50.68
C ASN A 18 -75.27 -11.64 -51.45
N VAL A 19 -76.00 -11.61 -52.58
CA VAL A 19 -76.34 -12.52 -53.71
C VAL A 19 -77.10 -11.70 -54.80
N THR A 20 -77.42 -12.27 -55.99
CA THR A 20 -78.34 -11.76 -57.07
C THR A 20 -77.96 -10.45 -57.79
N GLU A 21 -78.21 -10.20 -59.10
CA GLU A 21 -78.87 -10.88 -60.26
C GLU A 21 -77.88 -10.79 -61.48
N VAL A 22 -77.69 -11.75 -62.42
CA VAL A 22 -78.61 -12.39 -63.41
C VAL A 22 -79.03 -11.40 -64.54
N PRO A 23 -78.92 -11.71 -65.86
CA PRO A 23 -79.04 -13.03 -66.51
C PRO A 23 -77.96 -13.48 -67.54
N LEU A 24 -78.13 -14.76 -67.95
CA LEU A 24 -77.49 -15.61 -68.99
C LEU A 24 -78.13 -15.40 -70.41
N PRO A 25 -77.86 -16.14 -71.54
CA PRO A 25 -77.31 -17.51 -71.80
C PRO A 25 -76.05 -17.59 -72.72
N HIS A 26 -75.24 -18.66 -72.76
CA HIS A 26 -75.43 -20.09 -73.16
C HIS A 26 -75.72 -20.30 -74.68
N PHE A 27 -75.32 -21.40 -75.36
CA PHE A 27 -75.37 -22.82 -74.97
C PHE A 27 -74.26 -23.73 -75.55
N SER A 28 -74.05 -24.88 -74.88
CA SER A 28 -73.76 -26.21 -75.45
C SER A 28 -74.00 -27.23 -74.35
N ASP A 29 -74.85 -28.24 -74.55
CA ASP A 29 -75.31 -29.13 -73.46
C ASP A 29 -75.66 -30.56 -73.93
N LEU A 30 -75.96 -31.45 -72.97
CA LEU A 30 -76.00 -32.91 -73.14
C LEU A 30 -77.35 -33.58 -72.82
N ASN A 31 -77.43 -34.87 -73.19
CA ASN A 31 -78.25 -35.95 -72.61
C ASN A 31 -79.76 -36.08 -72.92
N ALA A 32 -80.04 -37.15 -73.69
CA ALA A 32 -80.80 -38.34 -73.27
C ALA A 32 -82.32 -38.29 -73.01
N SER A 33 -83.02 -39.21 -73.68
CA SER A 33 -84.08 -40.04 -73.13
C SER A 33 -83.94 -41.45 -73.71
N GLU A 34 -84.30 -42.46 -72.94
CA GLU A 34 -84.49 -43.84 -73.42
C GLU A 34 -85.97 -44.01 -73.82
N ASP A 35 -86.24 -44.82 -74.84
CA ASP A 35 -87.40 -45.72 -74.88
C ASP A 35 -87.18 -46.79 -75.95
N THR A 36 -87.77 -47.96 -75.75
CA THR A 36 -87.62 -49.15 -76.61
C THR A 36 -88.93 -49.47 -77.32
N GLU A 37 -88.88 -49.95 -78.57
CA GLU A 37 -89.44 -51.27 -78.97
C GLU A 37 -89.20 -51.58 -80.46
N ASP A 38 -89.44 -52.84 -80.84
CA ASP A 38 -89.15 -53.42 -82.15
C ASP A 38 -90.08 -52.91 -83.28
N HIS A 39 -89.59 -52.93 -84.53
CA HIS A 39 -90.13 -53.85 -85.55
C HIS A 39 -89.38 -53.76 -86.90
N ASP A 40 -89.20 -54.93 -87.51
CA ASP A 40 -88.63 -55.20 -88.84
C ASP A 40 -89.39 -56.44 -89.39
N PRO A 41 -89.43 -56.74 -90.70
CA PRO A 41 -89.59 -55.90 -91.90
C PRO A 41 -90.93 -56.21 -92.63
N LEU A 42 -91.13 -55.76 -93.88
CA LEU A 42 -91.84 -56.53 -94.91
C LEU A 42 -91.48 -56.08 -96.35
N GLN A 43 -91.81 -56.91 -97.35
CA GLN A 43 -91.49 -56.77 -98.78
C GLN A 43 -92.77 -56.50 -99.61
N GLU A 44 -92.66 -56.66 -100.95
CA GLU A 44 -93.70 -56.60 -102.01
C GLU A 44 -93.93 -55.20 -102.62
N GLU A 45 -94.12 -55.01 -103.94
CA GLU A 45 -93.79 -55.84 -105.12
C GLU A 45 -93.75 -54.96 -106.41
N GLU A 46 -93.64 -55.61 -107.55
CA GLU A 46 -93.52 -55.15 -108.95
C GLU A 46 -94.34 -53.94 -109.43
N GLU A 47 -93.79 -53.16 -110.39
CA GLU A 47 -94.39 -53.10 -111.75
C GLU A 47 -93.38 -52.64 -112.83
N PHE A 48 -93.63 -52.99 -114.09
CA PHE A 48 -92.69 -52.81 -115.22
C PHE A 48 -93.47 -52.41 -116.49
N ILE A 49 -93.27 -51.20 -117.02
CA ILE A 49 -94.01 -50.70 -118.20
C ILE A 49 -93.05 -50.22 -119.31
N VAL A 50 -93.33 -50.64 -120.55
CA VAL A 50 -92.56 -50.36 -121.76
C VAL A 50 -93.45 -49.67 -122.81
N LEU A 51 -92.95 -48.56 -123.36
CA LEU A 51 -93.23 -47.90 -124.66
C LEU A 51 -94.56 -48.19 -125.41
N ASP A 52 -95.21 -47.11 -125.90
CA ASP A 52 -96.11 -47.17 -127.06
C ASP A 52 -95.76 -46.08 -128.11
N PRO A 53 -95.38 -46.45 -129.36
CA PRO A 53 -95.03 -45.52 -130.44
C PRO A 53 -95.98 -45.54 -131.68
N GLU A 54 -97.32 -45.49 -131.53
CA GLU A 54 -98.26 -45.35 -132.67
C GLU A 54 -98.85 -43.91 -132.82
N HIS A 55 -98.20 -43.05 -133.62
CA HIS A 55 -98.79 -41.78 -134.12
C HIS A 55 -99.05 -41.86 -135.64
N PRO A 56 -100.18 -41.36 -136.20
CA PRO A 56 -100.74 -41.86 -137.46
C PRO A 56 -100.09 -41.34 -138.77
N LEU A 57 -98.79 -41.59 -138.96
CA LEU A 57 -98.10 -41.46 -140.26
C LEU A 57 -97.57 -42.80 -140.81
N VAL A 58 -97.46 -43.86 -140.00
CA VAL A 58 -97.00 -45.19 -140.45
C VAL A 58 -98.10 -45.97 -141.21
N ARG A 59 -99.36 -45.51 -141.16
CA ARG A 59 -100.55 -46.16 -141.77
C ARG A 59 -100.45 -46.44 -143.28
N ARG A 60 -99.56 -45.75 -144.01
CA ARG A 60 -99.29 -45.99 -145.44
C ARG A 60 -98.14 -46.96 -145.72
N GLN A 61 -97.31 -47.29 -144.72
CA GLN A 61 -96.21 -48.24 -144.83
C GLN A 61 -96.60 -49.61 -144.24
N GLN A 62 -97.36 -49.64 -143.14
CA GLN A 62 -97.97 -50.86 -142.59
C GLN A 62 -98.77 -51.63 -143.65
N ALA A 63 -99.59 -50.94 -144.45
CA ALA A 63 -100.42 -51.55 -145.50
C ALA A 63 -99.63 -52.25 -146.63
N ALA A 64 -98.35 -51.91 -146.83
CA ALA A 64 -97.47 -52.65 -147.74
C ALA A 64 -96.86 -53.87 -147.04
N LEU A 65 -96.43 -53.71 -145.78
CA LEU A 65 -95.83 -54.76 -144.96
C LEU A 65 -96.80 -55.94 -144.72
N SER A 66 -98.07 -55.64 -144.40
CA SER A 66 -99.10 -56.66 -144.11
C SER A 66 -99.36 -57.62 -145.28
N ARG A 67 -99.11 -57.22 -146.54
CA ARG A 67 -99.27 -58.07 -147.73
C ARG A 67 -98.04 -58.91 -148.08
N GLN A 68 -96.88 -58.64 -147.46
CA GLN A 68 -95.70 -59.50 -147.58
C GLN A 68 -95.60 -60.47 -146.39
N LEU A 69 -95.92 -60.00 -145.18
CA LEU A 69 -95.90 -60.83 -143.97
C LEU A 69 -96.95 -61.95 -143.96
N SER A 70 -98.13 -61.73 -144.56
CA SER A 70 -99.16 -62.77 -144.70
C SER A 70 -98.64 -64.03 -145.41
N ASN A 71 -97.88 -63.83 -146.50
CA ASN A 71 -97.46 -64.91 -147.39
C ASN A 71 -96.23 -65.68 -146.87
N GLU A 72 -95.45 -65.08 -145.97
CA GLU A 72 -94.36 -65.78 -145.26
C GLU A 72 -94.84 -66.46 -143.97
N LEU A 73 -95.91 -65.98 -143.33
CA LEU A 73 -96.49 -66.64 -142.15
C LEU A 73 -97.06 -68.03 -142.46
N GLU A 74 -97.72 -68.23 -143.60
CA GLU A 74 -98.18 -69.56 -144.03
C GLU A 74 -97.00 -70.54 -144.19
N ARG A 75 -95.90 -70.10 -144.84
CA ARG A 75 -94.66 -70.87 -145.01
C ARG A 75 -93.95 -71.21 -143.69
N ILE A 76 -94.11 -70.40 -142.65
CA ILE A 76 -93.53 -70.65 -141.32
C ILE A 76 -94.42 -71.61 -140.52
N ASN A 77 -95.75 -71.52 -140.63
CA ASN A 77 -96.68 -72.41 -139.94
C ASN A 77 -96.54 -73.87 -140.38
N GLU A 78 -96.30 -74.14 -141.66
CA GLU A 78 -96.01 -75.50 -142.15
C GLU A 78 -94.70 -76.07 -141.57
N ARG A 79 -93.69 -75.22 -141.34
CA ARG A 79 -92.40 -75.63 -140.75
C ARG A 79 -92.48 -75.88 -139.24
N LEU A 80 -93.31 -75.12 -138.51
CA LEU A 80 -93.46 -75.28 -137.07
C LEU A 80 -94.10 -76.62 -136.69
N LYS A 81 -95.08 -77.10 -137.48
CA LYS A 81 -95.71 -78.41 -137.26
C LYS A 81 -94.78 -79.62 -137.41
N GLN A 82 -93.57 -79.46 -137.94
CA GLN A 82 -92.62 -80.56 -138.14
C GLN A 82 -91.52 -80.67 -137.07
N LYS A 83 -91.49 -79.80 -136.05
CA LYS A 83 -90.35 -79.73 -135.09
C LYS A 83 -90.66 -79.95 -133.61
N VAL A 84 -91.92 -80.02 -133.20
CA VAL A 84 -92.31 -79.94 -131.77
C VAL A 84 -92.27 -81.30 -131.04
N GLU A 85 -92.19 -82.43 -131.73
CA GLU A 85 -92.57 -83.73 -131.14
C GLU A 85 -91.44 -84.54 -130.45
N LYS A 86 -90.20 -84.02 -130.34
CA LYS A 86 -89.07 -84.74 -129.69
C LYS A 86 -87.99 -83.83 -129.06
N THR A 87 -88.05 -83.58 -127.73
CA THR A 87 -86.96 -83.71 -126.72
C THR A 87 -87.21 -82.86 -125.45
N ASP A 88 -87.87 -83.40 -124.41
CA ASP A 88 -88.09 -82.66 -123.14
C ASP A 88 -87.73 -83.41 -121.83
N ASP A 89 -87.70 -84.75 -121.81
CA ASP A 89 -87.59 -85.50 -120.54
C ASP A 89 -86.19 -85.56 -119.91
N LYS A 90 -85.13 -85.15 -120.61
CA LYS A 90 -83.75 -85.30 -120.13
C LYS A 90 -83.28 -84.17 -119.20
N HIS A 91 -83.51 -82.92 -119.56
CA HIS A 91 -82.93 -81.78 -118.83
C HIS A 91 -83.48 -81.61 -117.40
N LYS A 92 -84.69 -82.10 -117.12
CA LYS A 92 -85.28 -82.04 -115.77
C LYS A 92 -84.50 -82.84 -114.72
N LEU A 93 -83.82 -83.91 -115.13
CA LEU A 93 -83.01 -84.75 -114.23
C LEU A 93 -81.63 -84.14 -113.94
N GLU A 94 -81.03 -83.44 -114.90
CA GLU A 94 -79.70 -82.83 -114.75
C GLU A 94 -79.72 -81.70 -113.72
N VAL A 95 -80.70 -80.79 -113.82
CA VAL A 95 -80.89 -79.65 -112.89
C VAL A 95 -81.08 -80.10 -111.45
N ALA A 96 -81.81 -81.19 -111.21
CA ALA A 96 -82.06 -81.72 -109.86
C ALA A 96 -80.77 -82.19 -109.14
N VAL A 97 -79.80 -82.73 -109.89
CA VAL A 97 -78.53 -83.21 -109.34
C VAL A 97 -77.58 -82.06 -108.99
N GLU A 98 -77.61 -80.96 -109.75
CA GLU A 98 -76.81 -79.77 -109.44
C GLU A 98 -77.35 -79.03 -108.20
N LEU A 99 -78.68 -78.94 -108.05
CA LEU A 99 -79.33 -78.30 -106.90
C LEU A 99 -78.93 -78.97 -105.57
N PHE A 100 -78.89 -80.31 -105.52
CA PHE A 100 -78.43 -81.05 -104.34
C PHE A 100 -76.95 -80.81 -104.02
N ARG A 101 -76.08 -80.68 -105.03
CA ARG A 101 -74.65 -80.34 -104.83
C ARG A 101 -74.46 -78.94 -104.24
N VAL A 102 -75.28 -77.98 -104.66
CA VAL A 102 -75.25 -76.60 -104.10
C VAL A 102 -75.71 -76.62 -102.63
N GLN A 103 -76.75 -77.37 -102.29
CA GLN A 103 -77.18 -77.54 -100.89
C GLN A 103 -76.09 -78.16 -100.02
N GLU A 104 -75.38 -79.19 -100.50
CA GLU A 104 -74.28 -79.80 -99.75
C GLU A 104 -73.11 -78.82 -99.52
N GLN A 105 -72.79 -77.97 -100.50
CA GLN A 105 -71.77 -76.93 -100.34
C GLN A 105 -72.20 -75.85 -99.34
N LEU A 106 -73.47 -75.45 -99.34
CA LEU A 106 -74.02 -74.43 -98.44
C LEU A 106 -73.95 -74.89 -96.97
N ALA A 107 -74.36 -76.13 -96.68
CA ALA A 107 -74.25 -76.72 -95.34
C ALA A 107 -72.79 -76.76 -94.84
N ARG A 108 -71.82 -77.12 -95.70
CA ARG A 108 -70.39 -77.11 -95.37
C ARG A 108 -69.84 -75.70 -95.09
N LEU A 109 -70.46 -74.65 -95.64
CA LEU A 109 -70.10 -73.26 -95.32
C LEU A 109 -70.74 -72.78 -94.01
N GLN A 110 -71.98 -73.19 -93.71
CA GLN A 110 -72.64 -72.88 -92.44
C GLN A 110 -71.86 -73.43 -91.24
N SER A 111 -71.49 -74.72 -91.23
CA SER A 111 -70.73 -75.28 -90.11
C SER A 111 -69.34 -74.64 -89.93
N ARG A 112 -68.70 -74.21 -91.02
CA ARG A 112 -67.45 -73.43 -90.96
C ARG A 112 -67.64 -72.03 -90.38
N LEU A 113 -68.80 -71.43 -90.58
CA LEU A 113 -69.15 -70.12 -90.00
C LEU A 113 -69.44 -70.27 -88.50
N GLU A 114 -70.19 -71.29 -88.10
CA GLU A 114 -70.43 -71.64 -86.69
C GLU A 114 -69.13 -71.90 -85.92
N GLU A 115 -68.20 -72.68 -86.50
CA GLU A 115 -66.86 -72.91 -85.96
C GLU A 115 -66.10 -71.59 -85.74
N ARG A 116 -66.19 -70.65 -86.69
CA ARG A 116 -65.56 -69.31 -86.56
C ARG A 116 -66.21 -68.46 -85.48
N HIS A 117 -67.53 -68.52 -85.33
CA HIS A 117 -68.24 -67.82 -84.24
C HIS A 117 -67.88 -68.38 -82.85
N GLN A 118 -67.79 -69.71 -82.69
CA GLN A 118 -67.33 -70.32 -81.44
C GLN A 118 -65.89 -69.91 -81.11
N ASN A 119 -64.98 -69.93 -82.09
CA ASN A 119 -63.60 -69.48 -81.90
C ASN A 119 -63.51 -67.99 -81.50
N LYS A 120 -64.33 -67.11 -82.09
CA LYS A 120 -64.42 -65.70 -81.69
C LYS A 120 -64.89 -65.55 -80.24
N ALA A 121 -65.97 -66.24 -79.85
CA ALA A 121 -66.52 -66.17 -78.50
C ALA A 121 -65.50 -66.64 -77.43
N GLN A 122 -64.74 -67.70 -77.72
CA GLN A 122 -63.65 -68.16 -76.85
C GLN A 122 -62.49 -67.15 -76.71
N ALA A 123 -62.18 -66.40 -77.78
CA ALA A 123 -61.16 -65.36 -77.74
C ALA A 123 -61.60 -64.15 -76.89
N GLU A 124 -62.86 -63.70 -77.04
CA GLU A 124 -63.43 -62.62 -76.23
C GLU A 124 -63.52 -62.98 -74.74
N ALA A 125 -63.91 -64.23 -74.42
CA ALA A 125 -63.93 -64.71 -73.03
C ALA A 125 -62.53 -64.66 -72.38
N LYS A 126 -61.49 -65.11 -73.10
CA LYS A 126 -60.10 -65.03 -72.65
C LYS A 126 -59.62 -63.58 -72.51
N HIS A 127 -60.03 -62.68 -73.39
CA HIS A 127 -59.70 -61.25 -73.28
C HIS A 127 -60.30 -60.63 -72.01
N ARG A 128 -61.59 -60.86 -71.74
CA ARG A 128 -62.23 -60.37 -70.49
C ARG A 128 -61.51 -60.90 -69.25
N GLN A 129 -61.24 -62.20 -69.19
CA GLN A 129 -60.52 -62.83 -68.07
C GLN A 129 -59.15 -62.19 -67.79
N ILE A 130 -58.37 -61.90 -68.84
CA ILE A 130 -57.05 -61.23 -68.70
C ILE A 130 -57.22 -59.76 -68.27
N GLN A 131 -58.23 -59.07 -68.77
CA GLN A 131 -58.55 -57.69 -68.43
C GLN A 131 -58.97 -57.53 -66.95
N ASP A 132 -59.77 -58.47 -66.44
CA ASP A 132 -60.18 -58.53 -65.03
C ASP A 132 -58.97 -58.83 -64.11
N GLN A 133 -58.13 -59.80 -64.49
CA GLN A 133 -56.88 -60.09 -63.78
C GLN A 133 -55.94 -58.87 -63.74
N LEU A 134 -55.81 -58.13 -64.85
CA LEU A 134 -55.03 -56.90 -64.91
C LEU A 134 -55.63 -55.79 -64.01
N GLY A 135 -56.96 -55.73 -63.89
CA GLY A 135 -57.65 -54.85 -62.94
C GLY A 135 -57.29 -55.16 -61.48
N VAL A 136 -57.32 -56.44 -61.09
CA VAL A 136 -56.95 -56.90 -59.75
C VAL A 136 -55.47 -56.64 -59.45
N VAL A 137 -54.56 -56.90 -60.39
CA VAL A 137 -53.12 -56.62 -60.20
C VAL A 137 -52.86 -55.11 -60.06
N LYS A 138 -53.57 -54.26 -60.82
CA LYS A 138 -53.47 -52.80 -60.69
C LYS A 138 -53.97 -52.27 -59.34
N SER A 139 -55.07 -52.80 -58.81
CA SER A 139 -55.60 -52.38 -57.50
C SER A 139 -54.74 -52.89 -56.34
N GLN A 140 -54.17 -54.09 -56.45
CA GLN A 140 -53.15 -54.58 -55.51
C GLN A 140 -51.90 -53.71 -55.53
N TYR A 141 -51.36 -53.41 -56.72
CA TYR A 141 -50.16 -52.57 -56.85
C TYR A 141 -50.37 -51.15 -56.31
N SER A 142 -51.53 -50.53 -56.55
CA SER A 142 -51.84 -49.20 -55.99
C SER A 142 -52.01 -49.24 -54.46
N SER A 143 -52.59 -50.30 -53.90
CA SER A 143 -52.65 -50.54 -52.46
C SER A 143 -51.25 -50.66 -51.84
N THR A 144 -50.40 -51.54 -52.36
CA THR A 144 -49.00 -51.70 -51.89
C THR A 144 -48.19 -50.42 -52.06
N THR A 145 -48.39 -49.67 -53.14
CA THR A 145 -47.74 -48.36 -53.34
C THR A 145 -48.17 -47.35 -52.27
N ASN A 146 -49.45 -47.34 -51.90
CA ASN A 146 -49.97 -46.46 -50.84
C ASN A 146 -49.52 -46.90 -49.43
N GLN A 147 -49.36 -48.21 -49.19
CA GLN A 147 -48.75 -48.74 -47.97
C GLN A 147 -47.27 -48.34 -47.86
N ASN A 148 -46.50 -48.51 -48.94
CA ASN A 148 -45.09 -48.08 -48.97
C ASN A 148 -44.93 -46.58 -48.72
N LYS A 149 -45.79 -45.72 -49.29
CA LYS A 149 -45.81 -44.28 -49.01
C LYS A 149 -46.10 -43.96 -47.53
N LYS A 150 -47.01 -44.69 -46.88
CA LYS A 150 -47.27 -44.56 -45.44
C LYS A 150 -46.05 -44.95 -44.63
N LEU A 151 -45.48 -46.12 -44.88
CA LEU A 151 -44.27 -46.60 -44.21
C LEU A 151 -43.08 -45.66 -44.41
N GLN A 152 -42.93 -45.05 -45.60
CA GLN A 152 -41.93 -44.00 -45.84
C GLN A 152 -42.20 -42.77 -44.96
N SER A 153 -43.44 -42.25 -44.92
CA SER A 153 -43.77 -41.12 -44.04
C SER A 153 -43.62 -41.45 -42.55
N GLU A 154 -43.86 -42.70 -42.13
CA GLU A 154 -43.64 -43.17 -40.77
C GLU A 154 -42.14 -43.25 -40.44
N ILE A 155 -41.30 -43.72 -41.37
CA ILE A 155 -39.84 -43.70 -41.25
C ILE A 155 -39.30 -42.27 -41.22
N ASP A 156 -39.78 -41.38 -42.08
CA ASP A 156 -39.37 -39.97 -42.11
C ASP A 156 -39.76 -39.24 -40.82
N ASN A 157 -40.94 -39.52 -40.26
CA ASN A 157 -41.37 -39.00 -38.96
C ASN A 157 -40.52 -39.56 -37.82
N LEU A 158 -40.22 -40.87 -37.82
CA LEU A 158 -39.34 -41.50 -36.82
C LEU A 158 -37.90 -40.98 -36.91
N MET A 159 -37.39 -40.69 -38.11
CA MET A 159 -36.10 -40.02 -38.32
C MET A 159 -36.11 -38.59 -37.76
N GLN A 160 -37.17 -37.81 -38.01
CA GLN A 160 -37.32 -36.47 -37.42
C GLN A 160 -37.36 -36.52 -35.89
N HIS A 161 -38.11 -37.45 -35.30
CA HIS A 161 -38.14 -37.67 -33.85
C HIS A 161 -36.78 -38.11 -33.29
N LEU A 162 -36.04 -38.96 -34.02
CA LEU A 162 -34.70 -39.42 -33.62
C LEU A 162 -33.68 -38.27 -33.67
N VAL A 163 -33.68 -37.45 -34.72
CA VAL A 163 -32.80 -36.27 -34.85
C VAL A 163 -33.14 -35.23 -33.77
N PHE A 164 -34.42 -34.98 -33.50
CA PHE A 164 -34.85 -34.11 -32.41
C PHE A 164 -34.40 -34.64 -31.04
N ALA A 165 -34.60 -35.93 -30.76
CA ALA A 165 -34.16 -36.57 -29.51
C ALA A 165 -32.63 -36.56 -29.36
N GLN A 166 -31.88 -36.73 -30.46
CA GLN A 166 -30.42 -36.60 -30.47
C GLN A 166 -30.00 -35.17 -30.12
N GLY A 167 -30.53 -34.15 -30.81
CA GLY A 167 -30.25 -32.74 -30.51
C GLY A 167 -30.52 -32.38 -29.04
N VAL A 168 -31.72 -32.72 -28.54
CA VAL A 168 -32.07 -32.53 -27.12
C VAL A 168 -31.11 -33.29 -26.18
N SER A 169 -30.63 -34.48 -26.56
CA SER A 169 -29.65 -35.23 -25.76
C SER A 169 -28.26 -34.58 -25.76
N GLU A 170 -27.85 -33.94 -26.86
CA GLU A 170 -26.58 -33.21 -26.95
C GLU A 170 -26.65 -31.86 -26.22
N ASP A 171 -27.78 -31.17 -26.29
CA ASP A 171 -28.07 -29.97 -25.50
C ASP A 171 -28.12 -30.29 -24.00
N LEU A 172 -28.83 -31.34 -23.58
CA LEU A 172 -28.79 -31.80 -22.18
C LEU A 172 -27.37 -32.17 -21.75
N ARG A 173 -26.57 -32.77 -22.63
CA ARG A 173 -25.15 -33.09 -22.36
C ARG A 173 -24.27 -31.84 -22.30
N SER A 174 -24.58 -30.79 -23.08
CA SER A 174 -23.87 -29.50 -23.06
C SER A 174 -24.24 -28.71 -21.80
N HIS A 175 -25.53 -28.63 -21.44
CA HIS A 175 -26.02 -28.06 -20.20
C HIS A 175 -25.49 -28.79 -18.97
N VAL A 176 -25.43 -30.13 -18.95
CA VAL A 176 -24.82 -30.89 -17.84
C VAL A 176 -23.31 -30.64 -17.74
N LYS A 177 -22.59 -30.45 -18.85
CA LYS A 177 -21.20 -29.98 -18.81
C LYS A 177 -21.10 -28.57 -18.25
N ALA A 178 -21.93 -27.64 -18.71
CA ALA A 178 -21.95 -26.25 -18.23
C ALA A 178 -22.28 -26.16 -16.74
N LEU A 179 -23.30 -26.88 -16.26
CA LEU A 179 -23.66 -26.99 -14.84
C LEU A 179 -22.54 -27.64 -14.00
N LYS A 180 -21.85 -28.66 -14.53
CA LYS A 180 -20.66 -29.21 -13.86
C LYS A 180 -19.54 -28.17 -13.79
N ASN A 181 -19.25 -27.44 -14.86
CA ASN A 181 -18.21 -26.42 -14.86
C ASN A 181 -18.56 -25.26 -13.91
N ALA A 182 -19.81 -24.80 -13.91
CA ALA A 182 -20.32 -23.81 -12.96
C ALA A 182 -20.22 -24.30 -11.51
N LYS A 183 -20.56 -25.56 -11.23
CA LYS A 183 -20.39 -26.17 -9.89
C LYS A 183 -18.92 -26.22 -9.46
N HIS A 184 -18.00 -26.59 -10.34
CA HIS A 184 -16.57 -26.59 -10.01
C HIS A 184 -16.03 -25.17 -9.80
N LYS A 185 -16.45 -24.20 -10.63
CA LYS A 185 -16.09 -22.79 -10.46
C LYS A 185 -16.61 -22.23 -9.12
N ALA A 186 -17.90 -22.37 -8.84
CA ALA A 186 -18.48 -21.95 -7.56
C ALA A 186 -17.88 -22.70 -6.36
N GLY A 187 -17.45 -23.95 -6.55
CA GLY A 187 -16.68 -24.71 -5.55
C GLY A 187 -15.30 -24.10 -5.29
N ALA A 188 -14.56 -23.73 -6.35
CA ALA A 188 -13.26 -23.09 -6.25
C ALA A 188 -13.34 -21.68 -5.63
N GLU A 189 -14.32 -20.87 -6.06
CA GLU A 189 -14.63 -19.56 -5.49
C GLU A 189 -15.02 -19.68 -4.01
N LYS A 190 -15.80 -20.70 -3.64
CA LYS A 190 -16.10 -21.02 -2.25
C LYS A 190 -14.83 -21.35 -1.47
N THR A 191 -13.97 -22.26 -1.95
CA THR A 191 -12.74 -22.62 -1.22
C THR A 191 -11.78 -21.44 -1.09
N GLN A 192 -11.72 -20.55 -2.10
CA GLN A 192 -10.94 -19.31 -2.04
C GLN A 192 -11.50 -18.34 -0.98
N ALA A 193 -12.83 -18.24 -0.86
CA ALA A 193 -13.48 -17.46 0.19
C ALA A 193 -13.27 -18.07 1.59
N GLU A 194 -13.29 -19.40 1.72
CA GLU A 194 -12.98 -20.10 2.98
C GLU A 194 -11.51 -19.90 3.39
N GLU A 195 -10.57 -19.94 2.45
CA GLU A 195 -9.16 -19.57 2.70
C GLU A 195 -8.98 -18.10 3.10
N GLN A 196 -9.67 -17.18 2.43
CA GLN A 196 -9.61 -15.75 2.78
C GLN A 196 -10.21 -15.49 4.17
N LYS A 197 -11.33 -16.16 4.50
CA LYS A 197 -11.92 -16.10 5.83
C LYS A 197 -10.96 -16.68 6.87
N LEU A 198 -10.32 -17.83 6.63
CA LEU A 198 -9.33 -18.39 7.56
C LEU A 198 -8.15 -17.43 7.81
N LYS A 199 -7.68 -16.73 6.77
CA LYS A 199 -6.63 -15.68 6.90
C LYS A 199 -7.13 -14.48 7.72
N GLN A 200 -8.40 -14.10 7.61
CA GLN A 200 -9.02 -13.07 8.44
C GLN A 200 -9.23 -13.54 9.89
N ASP A 201 -9.76 -14.75 10.11
CA ASP A 201 -10.00 -15.33 11.43
C ASP A 201 -8.68 -15.41 12.24
N ILE A 202 -7.58 -15.87 11.62
CA ILE A 202 -6.23 -15.89 12.23
C ILE A 202 -5.71 -14.47 12.53
N TYR A 203 -5.98 -13.49 11.66
CA TYR A 203 -5.60 -12.10 11.90
C TYR A 203 -6.39 -11.47 13.06
N VAL A 204 -7.68 -11.76 13.16
CA VAL A 204 -8.54 -11.36 14.28
C VAL A 204 -8.08 -12.03 15.58
N GLU A 205 -7.77 -13.34 15.57
CA GLU A 205 -7.24 -14.04 16.74
C GLU A 205 -5.92 -13.42 17.23
N ARG A 206 -5.04 -13.01 16.31
CA ARG A 206 -3.83 -12.26 16.65
C ARG A 206 -4.16 -10.90 17.27
N LEU A 207 -5.05 -10.11 16.66
CA LEU A 207 -5.45 -8.80 17.20
C LEU A 207 -6.11 -8.92 18.57
N MET A 208 -6.89 -9.98 18.82
CA MET A 208 -7.48 -10.26 20.13
C MET A 208 -6.40 -10.56 21.16
N LYS A 209 -5.42 -11.41 20.86
CA LYS A 209 -4.29 -11.71 21.78
C LYS A 209 -3.40 -10.48 22.02
N ASP A 210 -3.18 -9.65 21.00
CA ASP A 210 -2.46 -8.38 21.14
C ASP A 210 -3.25 -7.38 22.02
N LEU A 211 -4.59 -7.34 21.91
CA LEU A 211 -5.47 -6.53 22.76
C LEU A 211 -5.50 -7.05 24.20
N GLU A 212 -5.70 -8.34 24.43
CA GLU A 212 -5.68 -8.98 25.75
C GLU A 212 -4.35 -8.70 26.48
N ARG A 213 -3.22 -8.85 25.76
CA ARG A 213 -1.88 -8.52 26.26
C ARG A 213 -1.74 -7.04 26.65
N LEU A 214 -2.28 -6.13 25.84
CA LEU A 214 -2.26 -4.70 26.15
C LEU A 214 -3.17 -4.35 27.33
N THR A 215 -4.36 -4.94 27.43
CA THR A 215 -5.26 -4.75 28.58
C THR A 215 -4.65 -5.28 29.88
N GLN A 216 -3.97 -6.43 29.84
CA GLN A 216 -3.20 -6.95 30.98
C GLN A 216 -2.05 -6.01 31.37
N GLN A 217 -1.32 -5.43 30.40
CA GLN A 217 -0.28 -4.45 30.68
C GLN A 217 -0.84 -3.16 31.30
N VAL A 218 -1.97 -2.65 30.80
CA VAL A 218 -2.65 -1.48 31.38
C VAL A 218 -3.06 -1.75 32.83
N ALA A 219 -3.72 -2.87 33.12
CA ALA A 219 -4.11 -3.23 34.50
C ALA A 219 -2.91 -3.41 35.45
N MET A 220 -1.78 -3.94 34.96
CA MET A 220 -0.53 -4.00 35.72
C MET A 220 0.06 -2.62 36.00
N TYR A 221 0.00 -1.69 35.05
CA TYR A 221 0.47 -0.32 35.27
C TYR A 221 -0.48 0.51 36.15
N GLU A 222 -1.80 0.28 36.07
CA GLU A 222 -2.79 0.91 36.94
C GLU A 222 -2.61 0.46 38.40
N THR A 223 -2.42 -0.84 38.65
CA THR A 223 -2.14 -1.37 40.00
C THR A 223 -0.77 -0.94 40.54
N GLN A 224 0.25 -0.83 39.67
CA GLN A 224 1.53 -0.23 40.06
C GLN A 224 1.37 1.27 40.42
N ALA A 225 0.59 2.02 39.64
CA ALA A 225 0.36 3.45 39.89
C ALA A 225 -0.44 3.70 41.18
N SER A 226 -1.43 2.84 41.51
CA SER A 226 -2.14 2.95 42.79
C SER A 226 -1.23 2.63 43.98
N ALA A 227 -0.41 1.57 43.90
CA ALA A 227 0.56 1.24 44.95
C ALA A 227 1.58 2.38 45.16
N GLN A 228 2.11 2.97 44.08
CA GLN A 228 3.02 4.12 44.16
C GLN A 228 2.33 5.40 44.69
N ALA A 229 1.03 5.58 44.44
CA ALA A 229 0.25 6.67 45.02
C ALA A 229 0.08 6.49 46.54
N GLU A 230 -0.17 5.26 47.01
CA GLU A 230 -0.26 4.91 48.43
C GLU A 230 1.10 5.05 49.14
N GLU A 231 2.18 4.50 48.57
CA GLU A 231 3.56 4.64 49.10
C GLU A 231 3.98 6.12 49.20
N THR A 232 3.74 6.91 48.14
CA THR A 232 4.07 8.35 48.15
C THR A 232 3.11 9.20 48.99
N GLN A 233 1.96 8.68 49.40
CA GLN A 233 1.10 9.34 50.39
C GLN A 233 1.59 9.05 51.81
N ALA A 234 1.86 7.77 52.14
CA ALA A 234 2.44 7.39 53.43
C ALA A 234 3.79 8.09 53.69
N ALA A 235 4.63 8.23 52.66
CA ALA A 235 5.89 8.96 52.76
C ALA A 235 5.71 10.47 53.03
N LYS A 236 4.64 11.10 52.54
CA LYS A 236 4.30 12.51 52.87
C LYS A 236 3.77 12.64 54.29
N GLU A 237 2.98 11.69 54.75
CA GLU A 237 2.42 11.68 56.11
C GLU A 237 3.54 11.51 57.15
N ALA A 238 4.47 10.57 56.93
CA ALA A 238 5.67 10.42 57.76
C ALA A 238 6.61 11.65 57.70
N LEU A 239 6.71 12.32 56.54
CA LEU A 239 7.47 13.56 56.41
C LEU A 239 6.81 14.72 57.18
N ALA A 240 5.49 14.85 57.12
CA ALA A 240 4.75 15.86 57.87
C ALA A 240 4.81 15.61 59.40
N GLU A 241 4.79 14.35 59.84
CA GLU A 241 5.04 13.99 61.24
C GLU A 241 6.46 14.38 61.67
N ALA A 242 7.47 14.10 60.84
CA ALA A 242 8.85 14.50 61.11
C ALA A 242 9.05 16.04 61.10
N GLU A 243 8.37 16.78 60.23
CA GLU A 243 8.38 18.25 60.23
C GLU A 243 7.75 18.80 61.52
N MET A 244 6.61 18.26 61.95
CA MET A 244 5.95 18.63 63.22
C MET A 244 6.84 18.35 64.44
N GLU A 245 7.57 17.23 64.46
CA GLU A 245 8.53 16.94 65.54
C GLU A 245 9.76 17.84 65.50
N VAL A 246 10.28 18.19 64.31
CA VAL A 246 11.35 19.18 64.18
C VAL A 246 10.89 20.57 64.67
N GLU A 247 9.64 20.96 64.42
CA GLU A 247 9.06 22.18 65.01
C GLU A 247 8.94 22.06 66.54
N SER A 248 8.48 20.91 67.06
CA SER A 248 8.37 20.63 68.51
C SER A 248 9.72 20.82 69.21
N LEU A 249 10.78 20.20 68.68
CA LEU A 249 12.16 20.32 69.15
C LEU A 249 12.70 21.74 69.00
N ALA A 250 12.34 22.46 67.93
CA ALA A 250 12.73 23.85 67.75
C ALA A 250 12.05 24.78 68.79
N MET A 251 10.81 24.51 69.19
CA MET A 251 10.15 25.24 70.29
C MET A 251 10.79 24.91 71.64
N ALA A 252 11.03 23.63 71.94
CA ALA A 252 11.71 23.20 73.16
C ALA A 252 13.12 23.82 73.29
N ARG A 253 13.90 23.87 72.19
CA ARG A 253 15.21 24.53 72.14
C ARG A 253 15.12 26.04 72.42
N ARG A 254 14.11 26.75 71.88
CA ARG A 254 13.89 28.18 72.18
C ARG A 254 13.58 28.39 73.66
N GLN A 255 12.73 27.55 74.25
CA GLN A 255 12.40 27.60 75.68
C GLN A 255 13.65 27.33 76.54
N LEU A 256 14.45 26.30 76.23
CA LEU A 256 15.68 25.99 76.96
C LEU A 256 16.70 27.13 76.89
N MET A 257 16.90 27.74 75.71
CA MET A 257 17.76 28.92 75.55
C MET A 257 17.27 30.11 76.39
N GLN A 258 15.96 30.32 76.51
CA GLN A 258 15.38 31.35 77.35
C GLN A 258 15.61 31.08 78.84
N GLN A 259 15.39 29.84 79.31
CA GLN A 259 15.63 29.42 80.69
C GLN A 259 17.12 29.49 81.08
N TRP A 260 18.01 29.11 80.16
CA TRP A 260 19.45 29.26 80.33
C TRP A 260 19.86 30.74 80.41
N SER A 261 19.30 31.58 79.55
CA SER A 261 19.55 33.04 79.57
C SER A 261 19.09 33.69 80.87
N SER A 262 17.91 33.33 81.40
CA SER A 262 17.45 33.81 82.72
C SER A 262 18.30 33.27 83.86
N SER A 263 18.79 32.03 83.76
CA SER A 263 19.69 31.43 84.75
C SER A 263 21.05 32.12 84.77
N LEU A 264 21.60 32.46 83.60
CA LEU A 264 22.85 33.20 83.44
C LEU A 264 22.72 34.62 84.01
N MET A 265 21.62 35.32 83.73
CA MET A 265 21.31 36.63 84.34
C MET A 265 21.13 36.53 85.87
N GLY A 266 20.53 35.46 86.36
CA GLY A 266 20.40 35.16 87.79
C GLY A 266 21.71 34.72 88.46
N MET A 267 22.69 34.23 87.71
CA MET A 267 24.05 34.01 88.17
C MET A 267 24.79 35.35 88.25
N ARG A 268 24.81 36.13 87.16
CA ARG A 268 25.49 37.42 87.09
C ARG A 268 25.08 38.38 88.22
N ARG A 269 23.79 38.47 88.54
CA ARG A 269 23.29 39.28 89.67
C ARG A 269 23.78 38.79 91.05
N ARG A 270 24.04 37.50 91.22
CA ARG A 270 24.64 36.95 92.44
C ARG A 270 26.15 37.20 92.48
N ASP A 271 26.82 37.13 91.33
CA ASP A 271 28.25 37.44 91.22
C ASP A 271 28.52 38.94 91.47
N GLU A 272 27.66 39.83 90.92
CA GLU A 272 27.64 41.27 91.19
C GLU A 272 27.44 41.57 92.69
N ALA A 273 26.47 40.89 93.33
CA ALA A 273 26.22 41.03 94.77
C ALA A 273 27.36 40.46 95.64
N PHE A 274 28.00 39.37 95.20
CA PHE A 274 29.15 38.77 95.88
C PHE A 274 30.39 39.67 95.79
N SER A 275 30.66 40.28 94.62
CA SER A 275 31.73 41.26 94.46
C SER A 275 31.52 42.44 95.41
N ALA A 276 30.33 43.04 95.42
CA ALA A 276 30.02 44.15 96.32
C ALA A 276 30.18 43.80 97.82
N MET A 277 29.88 42.55 98.21
CA MET A 277 30.13 42.05 99.57
C MET A 277 31.63 41.87 99.84
N GLN A 278 32.38 41.35 98.87
CA GLN A 278 33.84 41.17 98.99
C GLN A 278 34.58 42.51 99.04
N ASP A 279 34.16 43.51 98.27
CA ASP A 279 34.70 44.87 98.30
C ASP A 279 34.45 45.54 99.66
N GLY A 280 33.27 45.32 100.26
CA GLY A 280 32.98 45.73 101.65
C GLY A 280 33.94 45.09 102.67
N ILE A 281 34.21 43.79 102.56
CA ILE A 281 35.16 43.07 103.44
C ILE A 281 36.60 43.56 103.25
N LEU A 282 36.98 43.98 102.04
CA LEU A 282 38.28 44.61 101.79
C LEU A 282 38.39 45.99 102.45
N LEU A 283 37.35 46.82 102.33
CA LEU A 283 37.28 48.13 102.99
C LEU A 283 37.32 48.01 104.52
N ASP A 284 36.58 47.06 105.12
CA ASP A 284 36.65 46.79 106.56
C ASP A 284 38.07 46.37 107.00
N ARG A 285 38.76 45.57 106.19
CA ARG A 285 40.14 45.16 106.44
C ARG A 285 41.14 46.32 106.32
N GLU A 286 40.95 47.23 105.37
CA GLU A 286 41.75 48.45 105.23
C GLU A 286 41.52 49.38 106.43
N ILE A 287 40.26 49.61 106.81
CA ILE A 287 39.88 50.36 108.02
C ILE A 287 40.54 49.79 109.27
N GLU A 288 40.54 48.48 109.45
CA GLU A 288 41.19 47.83 110.60
C GLU A 288 42.73 47.89 110.54
N GLY A 289 43.32 47.93 109.33
CA GLY A 289 44.74 48.23 109.12
C GLY A 289 45.09 49.66 109.52
N TYR A 290 44.30 50.65 109.09
CA TYR A 290 44.49 52.05 109.47
C TYR A 290 44.34 52.27 110.97
N LYS A 291 43.38 51.64 111.65
CA LYS A 291 43.27 51.70 113.13
C LYS A 291 44.53 51.23 113.83
N LYS A 292 45.16 50.14 113.36
CA LYS A 292 46.38 49.59 113.95
C LYS A 292 47.57 50.52 113.74
N SER A 293 47.77 51.04 112.53
CA SER A 293 48.80 52.05 112.26
C SER A 293 48.60 53.31 113.11
N VAL A 294 47.36 53.78 113.32
CA VAL A 294 47.07 54.91 114.22
C VAL A 294 47.41 54.59 115.68
N ALA A 295 47.15 53.37 116.15
CA ALA A 295 47.54 52.94 117.50
C ALA A 295 49.06 52.84 117.68
N GLU A 296 49.77 52.27 116.69
CA GLU A 296 51.23 52.16 116.67
C GLU A 296 51.92 53.54 116.63
N GLU A 297 51.39 54.49 115.84
CA GLU A 297 51.86 55.88 115.84
C GLU A 297 51.54 56.62 117.15
N GLN A 298 50.41 56.29 117.81
CA GLN A 298 50.10 56.88 119.11
C GLN A 298 51.01 56.34 120.23
N GLU A 299 51.32 55.04 120.26
CA GLU A 299 52.29 54.46 121.20
C GLU A 299 53.70 55.04 120.98
N GLN A 300 54.11 55.25 119.73
CA GLN A 300 55.35 55.97 119.40
C GLN A 300 55.33 57.42 119.92
N ASN A 301 54.20 58.13 119.79
CA ASN A 301 54.07 59.50 120.30
C ASN A 301 54.11 59.55 121.84
N GLU A 302 53.48 58.61 122.53
CA GLU A 302 53.52 58.49 124.00
C GLU A 302 54.95 58.15 124.50
N THR A 303 55.66 57.24 123.85
CA THR A 303 57.06 56.92 124.19
C THR A 303 58.02 58.08 123.89
N LEU A 304 57.87 58.78 122.77
CA LEU A 304 58.64 60.00 122.46
C LEU A 304 58.33 61.12 123.46
N THR A 305 57.08 61.28 123.88
CA THR A 305 56.69 62.25 124.92
C THR A 305 57.34 61.91 126.27
N MET A 306 57.42 60.63 126.64
CA MET A 306 58.15 60.19 127.84
C MET A 306 59.66 60.48 127.74
N GLN A 307 60.29 60.16 126.61
CA GLN A 307 61.71 60.46 126.37
C GLN A 307 62.02 61.96 126.38
N LEU A 308 61.13 62.79 125.84
CA LEU A 308 61.23 64.25 125.88
C LEU A 308 61.15 64.76 127.32
N ASN A 309 60.21 64.24 128.13
CA ASN A 309 60.08 64.61 129.55
C ASN A 309 61.32 64.22 130.36
N TRP A 310 61.88 63.02 130.16
CA TRP A 310 63.15 62.62 130.78
C TRP A 310 64.31 63.54 130.35
N SER A 311 64.45 63.79 129.05
CA SER A 311 65.48 64.68 128.49
C SER A 311 65.38 66.12 129.04
N GLN A 312 64.16 66.62 129.26
CA GLN A 312 63.94 67.91 129.91
C GLN A 312 64.31 67.89 131.40
N MET A 313 64.01 66.80 132.13
CA MET A 313 64.43 66.65 133.53
C MET A 313 65.96 66.58 133.65
N ASP A 314 66.64 65.81 132.81
CA ASP A 314 68.11 65.72 132.80
C ASP A 314 68.78 67.02 132.34
N GLY A 315 68.16 67.74 131.39
CA GLY A 315 68.55 69.11 131.06
C GLY A 315 68.42 70.07 132.25
N ASN A 316 67.38 69.90 133.08
CA ASN A 316 67.14 70.73 134.26
C ASN A 316 68.02 70.37 135.46
N THR A 317 68.35 69.09 135.68
CA THR A 317 69.34 68.67 136.70
C THR A 317 70.75 69.12 136.28
N SER A 318 71.10 68.97 135.00
CA SER A 318 72.38 69.46 134.44
C SER A 318 72.52 70.97 134.61
N LYS A 319 71.49 71.77 134.27
CA LYS A 319 71.49 73.23 134.52
C LYS A 319 71.71 73.58 136.00
N LYS A 320 71.06 72.87 136.93
CA LYS A 320 71.28 73.05 138.37
C LYS A 320 72.72 72.73 138.76
N GLN A 321 73.27 71.60 138.33
CA GLN A 321 74.67 71.23 138.59
C GLN A 321 75.66 72.26 138.02
N ILE A 322 75.43 72.77 136.80
CA ILE A 322 76.23 73.83 136.19
C ILE A 322 76.19 75.10 137.04
N SER A 323 75.03 75.57 137.47
CA SER A 323 74.92 76.76 138.35
C SER A 323 75.64 76.57 139.69
N GLN A 324 75.58 75.36 140.28
CA GLN A 324 76.30 75.03 141.51
C GLN A 324 77.82 75.01 141.28
N LYS A 325 78.28 74.54 140.12
CA LYS A 325 79.71 74.53 139.74
C LYS A 325 80.23 75.92 139.41
N GLN A 326 79.43 76.77 138.79
CA GLN A 326 79.76 78.19 138.56
C GLN A 326 79.91 78.93 139.89
N ALA A 327 78.98 78.80 140.84
CA ALA A 327 79.11 79.38 142.17
C ALA A 327 80.34 78.86 142.94
N GLN A 328 80.68 77.56 142.82
CA GLN A 328 81.92 77.00 143.37
C GLN A 328 83.18 77.58 142.70
N GLN A 329 83.16 77.80 141.38
CA GLN A 329 84.27 78.38 140.63
C GLN A 329 84.47 79.87 140.96
N GLU A 330 83.39 80.63 141.12
CA GLU A 330 83.44 82.05 141.52
C GLU A 330 84.02 82.22 142.93
N ALA A 331 83.56 81.40 143.89
CA ALA A 331 84.13 81.38 145.24
C ALA A 331 85.63 80.99 145.22
N LEU A 332 86.00 79.95 144.48
CA LEU A 332 87.39 79.52 144.36
C LEU A 332 88.25 80.58 143.64
N HIS A 333 87.71 81.30 142.67
CA HIS A 333 88.37 82.43 142.00
C HIS A 333 88.59 83.61 142.96
N ALA A 334 87.63 83.92 143.84
CA ALA A 334 87.79 84.95 144.87
C ALA A 334 88.90 84.57 145.88
N HIS A 335 88.97 83.31 146.28
CA HIS A 335 90.08 82.78 147.09
C HIS A 335 91.42 82.86 146.32
N TYR A 336 91.49 82.37 145.09
CA TYR A 336 92.71 82.40 144.27
C TYR A 336 93.22 83.82 144.00
N THR A 337 92.32 84.77 143.73
CA THR A 337 92.64 86.20 143.56
C THR A 337 93.22 86.82 144.85
N THR A 338 92.84 86.29 146.01
CA THR A 338 93.38 86.69 147.31
C THR A 338 94.74 86.04 147.58
N CYS A 339 94.90 84.74 147.30
CA CYS A 339 96.18 84.05 147.41
C CYS A 339 97.24 84.58 146.42
N LEU A 340 96.84 85.00 145.20
CA LEU A 340 97.75 85.67 144.26
C LEU A 340 98.27 87.01 144.77
N ARG A 341 97.49 87.71 145.60
CA ARG A 341 97.89 88.99 146.21
C ARG A 341 99.05 88.78 147.19
N THR A 342 98.88 87.81 148.11
CA THR A 342 99.92 87.42 149.07
C THR A 342 101.11 86.72 148.40
N LEU A 343 100.88 85.93 147.34
CA LEU A 343 101.95 85.25 146.61
C LEU A 343 102.89 86.28 145.94
N ARG A 344 102.34 87.31 145.29
CA ARG A 344 103.12 88.40 144.67
C ARG A 344 103.94 89.24 145.67
N GLU A 345 103.56 89.24 146.94
CA GLU A 345 104.37 89.84 148.01
C GLU A 345 105.58 88.95 148.36
N THR A 346 105.40 87.62 148.33
CA THR A 346 106.50 86.64 148.54
C THR A 346 107.39 86.41 147.31
N GLU A 347 106.87 86.46 146.08
CA GLU A 347 107.67 86.24 144.85
C GLU A 347 108.77 87.29 144.67
N ARG A 348 108.54 88.52 145.19
CA ARG A 348 109.56 89.58 145.24
C ARG A 348 110.74 89.25 146.14
N THR A 349 110.58 88.41 147.16
CA THR A 349 111.68 87.96 148.03
C THR A 349 112.36 86.69 147.51
N LEU A 350 111.63 85.85 146.77
CA LEU A 350 112.10 84.56 146.25
C LEU A 350 112.79 84.61 144.87
N SER A 351 112.63 85.69 144.09
CA SER A 351 113.18 85.82 142.71
C SER A 351 114.72 85.93 142.61
N ARG A 352 115.47 85.45 143.61
CA ARG A 352 116.93 85.53 143.76
C ARG A 352 117.64 84.21 143.32
N LEU A 353 117.05 83.37 142.42
CA LEU A 353 117.36 81.91 142.15
C LEU A 353 117.41 81.35 140.67
N THR A 354 116.75 80.20 140.30
CA THR A 354 117.26 79.11 139.38
C THR A 354 116.41 78.66 138.11
N LYS A 355 116.83 77.62 137.32
CA LYS A 355 116.40 77.31 135.88
C LYS A 355 116.61 75.83 135.30
N VAL A 356 115.81 75.26 134.29
CA VAL A 356 115.94 73.99 133.36
C VAL A 356 114.59 73.55 132.57
N LEU A 357 114.24 72.67 131.52
CA LEU A 357 114.70 71.84 130.27
C LEU A 357 113.54 71.36 129.22
N ARG A 358 113.74 70.48 128.14
CA ARG A 358 112.79 69.91 127.02
C ARG A 358 113.28 68.55 126.31
N GLY A 359 112.77 67.75 125.28
CA GLY A 359 111.61 67.47 124.28
C GLY A 359 112.07 66.77 122.90
N HIS A 360 111.42 66.11 121.85
CA HIS A 360 110.17 65.33 121.39
C HIS A 360 110.22 64.77 119.85
N ASN A 361 109.49 63.71 119.29
CA ASN A 361 109.42 63.26 117.80
C ASN A 361 108.44 62.06 117.25
N VAL A 362 108.11 61.83 115.91
CA VAL A 362 107.19 60.73 115.25
C VAL A 362 107.36 60.36 113.66
N LEU A 363 106.75 59.28 113.00
CA LEU A 363 106.86 58.84 111.50
C LEU A 363 105.85 57.75 110.80
N LEU A 364 105.90 57.46 109.42
CA LEU A 364 105.51 56.23 108.50
C LEU A 364 104.33 56.12 107.38
N LYS A 365 104.44 55.31 106.23
CA LYS A 365 103.42 54.96 105.09
C LYS A 365 103.89 54.10 103.80
N HIS A 366 103.08 53.28 102.99
CA HIS A 366 103.24 52.92 101.48
C HIS A 366 102.30 51.85 100.73
N LEU A 367 102.12 51.90 99.35
CA LEU A 367 101.89 50.82 98.27
C LEU A 367 100.68 50.95 97.23
N GLU A 368 100.84 51.36 95.93
CA GLU A 368 99.68 51.49 94.96
C GLU A 368 99.91 51.81 93.40
N LYS A 369 100.66 51.09 92.51
CA LYS A 369 100.96 51.66 91.13
C LYS A 369 101.04 50.87 89.77
N GLU A 370 100.82 49.56 89.61
CA GLU A 370 101.24 48.83 88.36
C GLU A 370 100.23 48.58 87.20
N SER A 371 98.95 48.96 87.28
CA SER A 371 97.90 48.33 86.43
C SER A 371 97.74 48.79 84.96
N ALA A 372 98.32 49.90 84.51
CA ALA A 372 97.76 50.66 83.37
C ALA A 372 98.19 50.26 81.93
N VAL A 373 99.32 49.58 81.73
CA VAL A 373 100.03 49.60 80.41
C VAL A 373 99.51 48.58 79.37
N ARG A 374 98.58 47.69 79.73
CA ARG A 374 98.31 46.46 78.94
C ARG A 374 97.40 46.61 77.70
N LEU A 375 96.62 47.69 77.58
CA LEU A 375 95.48 47.76 76.63
C LEU A 375 95.77 48.37 75.24
N GLU A 376 96.81 49.20 75.07
CA GLU A 376 96.94 50.05 73.85
C GLU A 376 97.53 49.37 72.59
N LEU A 377 97.82 48.06 72.66
CA LEU A 377 98.51 47.32 71.59
C LEU A 377 97.57 46.48 70.71
N GLU A 378 96.39 46.10 71.18
CA GLU A 378 95.52 45.14 70.48
C GLU A 378 94.78 45.78 69.27
N ASP A 379 94.26 47.00 69.42
CA ASP A 379 93.47 47.70 68.38
C ASP A 379 94.22 47.92 67.05
N LYS A 380 95.55 48.06 67.08
CA LYS A 380 96.36 48.43 65.90
C LYS A 380 96.55 47.26 64.91
N ILE A 381 96.21 46.03 65.30
CA ILE A 381 96.35 44.84 64.46
C ILE A 381 95.11 44.66 63.55
N MET A 382 93.92 44.97 64.04
CA MET A 382 92.65 44.66 63.36
C MET A 382 92.40 45.49 62.09
N THR A 383 92.88 46.73 62.04
CA THR A 383 92.56 47.70 60.97
C THR A 383 93.24 47.39 59.62
N ASN A 384 94.43 46.79 59.63
CA ASN A 384 95.20 46.48 58.42
C ASN A 384 94.63 45.31 57.60
N MET A 385 93.87 44.41 58.23
CA MET A 385 93.41 43.16 57.61
C MET A 385 92.31 43.38 56.54
N GLN A 386 91.59 44.51 56.61
CA GLN A 386 90.31 44.71 55.89
C GLN A 386 90.45 45.34 54.50
N GLN A 387 91.61 45.91 54.13
CA GLN A 387 91.73 46.77 52.95
C GLN A 387 92.09 46.06 51.61
N LYS A 388 92.29 44.73 51.57
CA LYS A 388 92.88 44.04 50.39
C LYS A 388 91.99 43.10 49.55
N LEU A 389 90.66 43.05 49.76
CA LEU A 389 89.78 42.08 49.05
C LEU A 389 88.66 42.68 48.16
N THR A 390 89.02 43.68 47.35
CA THR A 390 88.11 44.28 46.35
C THR A 390 88.77 44.55 45.01
N HIS A 391 88.54 43.71 44.00
CA HIS A 391 88.11 44.16 42.65
C HIS A 391 87.73 42.99 41.70
N ASN A 392 86.44 42.70 41.58
CA ASN A 392 85.78 42.39 40.30
C ASN A 392 84.25 42.48 40.46
N LYS A 393 83.61 43.56 40.00
CA LYS A 393 82.17 43.80 40.25
C LYS A 393 81.26 42.88 39.43
N ALA A 394 81.68 42.46 38.22
CA ALA A 394 80.89 41.55 37.40
C ALA A 394 80.83 40.14 38.01
N ALA A 395 82.00 39.60 38.38
CA ALA A 395 82.08 38.33 39.11
C ALA A 395 81.26 38.40 40.42
N LYS A 396 81.40 39.47 41.22
CA LYS A 396 80.59 39.62 42.45
C LYS A 396 79.08 39.69 42.21
N TYR A 397 78.57 39.98 41.01
CA TYR A 397 77.13 39.90 40.73
C TYR A 397 76.66 38.50 40.34
N SER A 398 77.39 37.79 39.47
CA SER A 398 77.07 36.39 39.17
C SER A 398 77.31 35.48 40.37
N GLU A 399 78.40 35.67 41.10
CA GLU A 399 78.70 35.04 42.38
C GLU A 399 77.60 35.33 43.40
N ARG A 400 77.11 36.57 43.56
CA ARG A 400 75.96 36.87 44.44
C ARG A 400 74.68 36.16 44.01
N LEU A 401 74.39 36.05 42.71
CA LEU A 401 73.19 35.36 42.23
C LEU A 401 73.30 33.85 42.50
N THR A 402 74.42 33.24 42.11
CA THR A 402 74.72 31.82 42.34
C THR A 402 74.82 31.49 43.82
N SER A 403 75.42 32.35 44.65
CA SER A 403 75.44 32.21 46.11
C SER A 403 74.06 32.38 46.74
N LYS A 404 73.20 33.29 46.24
CA LYS A 404 71.82 33.40 46.74
C LYS A 404 71.00 32.16 46.37
N ILE A 405 71.17 31.62 45.16
CA ILE A 405 70.56 30.35 44.73
C ILE A 405 71.13 29.17 45.53
N ALA A 406 72.44 29.13 45.79
CA ALA A 406 73.09 28.06 46.57
C ALA A 406 72.72 28.13 48.06
N LEU A 407 72.56 29.33 48.63
CA LEU A 407 72.05 29.54 49.98
C LEU A 407 70.59 29.10 50.07
N LEU A 408 69.72 29.52 49.16
CA LEU A 408 68.33 29.05 49.10
C LEU A 408 68.24 27.53 48.90
N LYS A 409 69.11 26.94 48.07
CA LYS A 409 69.19 25.48 47.90
C LYS A 409 69.65 24.80 49.19
N LYS A 410 70.68 25.33 49.87
CA LYS A 410 71.18 24.78 51.14
C LYS A 410 70.14 24.92 52.26
N GLU A 411 69.42 26.04 52.30
CA GLU A 411 68.32 26.29 53.22
C GLU A 411 67.17 25.31 52.98
N LYS A 412 66.77 25.11 51.72
CA LYS A 412 65.72 24.12 51.37
C LYS A 412 66.15 22.68 51.63
N VAL A 413 67.42 22.32 51.40
CA VAL A 413 67.97 21.01 51.80
C VAL A 413 68.02 20.88 53.33
N SER A 414 68.34 21.95 54.07
CA SER A 414 68.30 21.94 55.54
C SER A 414 66.87 21.83 56.08
N GLN A 415 65.89 22.42 55.41
CA GLN A 415 64.47 22.30 55.73
C GLN A 415 63.95 20.89 55.41
N LEU A 416 64.38 20.28 54.30
CA LEU A 416 64.09 18.87 54.00
C LEU A 416 64.70 17.94 55.07
N TRP A 417 65.97 18.13 55.43
CA TRP A 417 66.62 17.31 56.47
C TRP A 417 65.98 17.50 57.86
N GLN A 418 65.51 18.71 58.18
CA GLN A 418 64.69 18.95 59.37
C GLN A 418 63.33 18.24 59.30
N LEU A 419 62.67 18.21 58.14
CA LEU A 419 61.42 17.47 57.95
C LEU A 419 61.63 15.94 58.04
N GLU A 420 62.70 15.42 57.43
CA GLU A 420 63.09 14.00 57.53
C GLU A 420 63.37 13.59 58.98
N ASN A 421 64.10 14.43 59.74
CA ASN A 421 64.36 14.20 61.15
C ASN A 421 63.07 14.31 62.00
N ASN A 422 62.19 15.28 61.72
CA ASN A 422 60.90 15.39 62.39
C ASN A 422 59.99 14.17 62.10
N ILE A 423 60.01 13.63 60.87
CA ILE A 423 59.30 12.40 60.52
C ILE A 423 59.87 11.22 61.33
N ALA A 424 61.20 11.07 61.40
CA ALA A 424 61.83 10.01 62.20
C ALA A 424 61.51 10.14 63.72
N VAL A 425 61.39 11.36 64.25
CA VAL A 425 60.93 11.61 65.61
C VAL A 425 59.46 11.20 65.79
N VAL A 426 58.58 11.56 64.86
CA VAL A 426 57.15 11.17 64.90
C VAL A 426 56.98 9.65 64.73
N GLU A 427 57.81 8.97 63.95
CA GLU A 427 57.82 7.50 63.86
C GLU A 427 58.33 6.83 65.14
N LEU A 428 59.31 7.44 65.82
CA LEU A 428 59.78 7.01 67.14
C LEU A 428 58.72 7.26 68.23
N GLU A 429 57.96 8.35 68.16
CA GLU A 429 56.83 8.61 69.06
C GLU A 429 55.66 7.67 68.79
N ARG A 430 55.32 7.43 67.51
CA ARG A 430 54.31 6.44 67.10
C ARG A 430 54.64 5.04 67.61
N SER A 431 55.90 4.61 67.48
CA SER A 431 56.33 3.27 67.97
C SER A 431 56.32 3.18 69.50
N LYS A 432 56.71 4.24 70.23
CA LYS A 432 56.52 4.33 71.68
C LYS A 432 55.04 4.25 72.09
N VAL A 433 54.15 4.94 71.37
CA VAL A 433 52.70 4.90 71.63
C VAL A 433 52.13 3.51 71.36
N ILE A 434 52.57 2.82 70.30
CA ILE A 434 52.19 1.42 70.03
C ILE A 434 52.63 0.51 71.18
N GLN A 435 53.90 0.59 71.61
CA GLN A 435 54.41 -0.17 72.77
C GLN A 435 53.67 0.16 74.08
N HIS A 436 53.23 1.42 74.25
CA HIS A 436 52.42 1.81 75.41
C HIS A 436 50.99 1.22 75.33
N LEU A 437 50.38 1.17 74.14
CA LEU A 437 49.07 0.54 73.94
C LEU A 437 49.14 -0.98 74.13
N GLU A 438 50.19 -1.63 73.64
CA GLU A 438 50.45 -3.07 73.84
C GLU A 438 50.63 -3.41 75.33
N SER A 439 51.41 -2.60 76.07
CA SER A 439 51.56 -2.79 77.52
C SER A 439 50.29 -2.46 78.33
N LEU A 440 49.51 -1.46 77.90
CA LEU A 440 48.19 -1.18 78.49
C LEU A 440 47.19 -2.31 78.24
N ALA A 441 47.21 -2.95 77.07
CA ALA A 441 46.36 -4.11 76.79
C ALA A 441 46.68 -5.29 77.73
N VAL A 442 47.97 -5.60 77.93
CA VAL A 442 48.40 -6.65 78.89
C VAL A 442 48.02 -6.29 80.33
N ILE A 443 48.10 -5.02 80.72
CA ILE A 443 47.63 -4.55 82.04
C ILE A 443 46.11 -4.68 82.15
N GLN A 444 45.36 -4.38 81.09
CA GLN A 444 43.90 -4.53 81.07
C GLN A 444 43.48 -6.00 81.20
N GLU A 445 44.09 -6.93 80.45
CA GLU A 445 43.83 -8.37 80.60
C GLU A 445 44.11 -8.86 82.03
N ALA A 446 45.20 -8.39 82.65
CA ALA A 446 45.52 -8.71 84.04
C ALA A 446 44.51 -8.12 85.05
N LEU A 447 44.00 -6.92 84.80
CA LEU A 447 42.95 -6.28 85.60
C LEU A 447 41.59 -6.97 85.42
N ASP A 448 41.20 -7.36 84.22
CA ASP A 448 39.98 -8.13 83.95
C ASP A 448 40.06 -9.53 84.60
N GLU A 449 41.24 -10.15 84.62
CA GLU A 449 41.51 -11.35 85.42
C GLU A 449 41.37 -11.10 86.93
N GLU A 450 41.88 -9.99 87.47
CA GLU A 450 41.69 -9.66 88.89
C GLU A 450 40.22 -9.36 89.18
N ILE A 451 39.51 -8.59 88.35
CA ILE A 451 38.07 -8.33 88.49
C ILE A 451 37.27 -9.64 88.45
N SER A 452 37.61 -10.59 87.58
CA SER A 452 37.03 -11.94 87.57
C SER A 452 37.27 -12.69 88.89
N LYS A 453 38.47 -12.59 89.47
CA LYS A 453 38.81 -13.18 90.78
C LYS A 453 38.08 -12.47 91.93
N LYS A 454 38.01 -11.13 91.94
CA LYS A 454 37.23 -10.35 92.91
C LYS A 454 35.75 -10.68 92.81
N ASN A 455 35.16 -10.78 91.62
CA ASN A 455 33.73 -11.11 91.45
C ASN A 455 33.37 -12.51 91.97
N LYS A 456 34.29 -13.50 91.90
CA LYS A 456 34.14 -14.81 92.56
C LYS A 456 34.20 -14.70 94.10
N ILE A 457 35.00 -13.77 94.62
CA ILE A 457 35.04 -13.45 96.06
C ILE A 457 33.79 -12.67 96.48
N THR A 458 33.33 -11.68 95.71
CA THR A 458 32.11 -10.90 95.97
C THR A 458 30.87 -11.78 95.93
N THR A 459 30.76 -12.75 95.01
CA THR A 459 29.61 -13.67 94.97
C THR A 459 29.61 -14.67 96.15
N THR A 460 30.77 -15.17 96.59
CA THR A 460 30.87 -15.99 97.81
C THR A 460 30.62 -15.17 99.08
N ILE A 461 31.11 -13.93 99.15
CA ILE A 461 30.77 -12.98 100.22
C ILE A 461 29.28 -12.63 100.19
N GLN A 462 28.64 -12.47 99.03
CA GLN A 462 27.21 -12.17 98.93
C GLN A 462 26.34 -13.38 99.35
N ALA A 463 26.76 -14.61 99.06
CA ALA A 463 26.16 -15.83 99.60
C ALA A 463 26.30 -15.89 101.14
N ASN A 464 27.47 -15.52 101.67
CA ASN A 464 27.69 -15.43 103.11
C ASN A 464 26.88 -14.30 103.75
N ILE A 465 26.78 -13.12 103.14
CA ILE A 465 25.97 -11.99 103.61
C ILE A 465 24.49 -12.34 103.61
N SER A 466 23.98 -12.98 102.56
CA SER A 466 22.57 -13.42 102.52
C SER A 466 22.26 -14.49 103.57
N SER A 467 23.18 -15.44 103.83
CA SER A 467 23.01 -16.36 104.98
C SER A 467 23.08 -15.61 106.32
N PHE A 468 24.02 -14.68 106.51
CA PHE A 468 24.07 -13.82 107.69
C PHE A 468 22.83 -12.92 107.84
N VAL A 469 22.20 -12.46 106.76
CA VAL A 469 20.94 -11.69 106.80
C VAL A 469 19.79 -12.56 107.31
N THR A 470 19.70 -13.84 106.91
CA THR A 470 18.72 -14.75 107.50
C THR A 470 18.96 -15.01 108.99
N LEU A 471 20.23 -15.11 109.41
CA LEU A 471 20.61 -15.24 110.82
C LEU A 471 20.34 -13.95 111.61
N ILE A 472 20.62 -12.78 111.02
CA ILE A 472 20.36 -11.46 111.61
C ILE A 472 18.86 -11.25 111.79
N ALA A 473 18.01 -11.65 110.84
CA ALA A 473 16.55 -11.62 111.03
C ALA A 473 16.10 -12.48 112.23
N GLN A 474 16.66 -13.68 112.40
CA GLN A 474 16.42 -14.54 113.58
C GLN A 474 16.94 -13.92 114.89
N LYS A 475 18.03 -13.14 114.84
CA LYS A 475 18.55 -12.40 116.00
C LYS A 475 17.79 -11.11 116.27
N GLN A 476 17.26 -10.43 115.25
CA GLN A 476 16.46 -9.21 115.40
C GLN A 476 15.07 -9.50 115.98
N SER A 477 14.44 -10.62 115.62
CA SER A 477 13.24 -11.08 116.33
C SER A 477 13.52 -11.45 117.80
N SER A 478 14.73 -11.92 118.10
CA SER A 478 15.20 -12.12 119.49
C SER A 478 15.46 -10.80 120.21
N ILE A 479 16.09 -9.82 119.55
CA ILE A 479 16.38 -8.48 120.09
C ILE A 479 15.10 -7.70 120.37
N ALA A 480 14.10 -7.73 119.49
CA ALA A 480 12.79 -7.12 119.74
C ALA A 480 12.10 -7.66 121.01
N ASN A 481 12.32 -8.94 121.35
CA ASN A 481 11.84 -9.55 122.60
C ASN A 481 12.66 -9.14 123.85
N TYR A 482 13.87 -8.60 123.68
CA TYR A 482 14.67 -7.98 124.75
C TYR A 482 14.40 -6.48 124.86
N ASP A 483 14.27 -5.74 123.76
CA ASP A 483 13.94 -4.31 123.75
C ASP A 483 12.57 -4.06 124.39
N LYS A 484 11.61 -4.97 124.19
CA LYS A 484 10.32 -4.96 124.88
C LYS A 484 10.43 -5.10 126.42
N LYS A 485 11.54 -5.63 126.93
CA LYS A 485 11.88 -5.69 128.37
C LYS A 485 12.72 -4.47 128.80
N ILE A 486 13.66 -4.02 127.95
CA ILE A 486 14.47 -2.83 128.22
C ILE A 486 13.58 -1.58 128.30
N GLY A 487 12.56 -1.44 127.45
CA GLY A 487 11.57 -0.37 127.53
C GLY A 487 10.79 -0.33 128.86
N GLN A 488 10.59 -1.48 129.51
CA GLN A 488 9.97 -1.57 130.84
C GLN A 488 10.93 -1.10 131.96
N ILE A 489 12.24 -1.18 131.73
CA ILE A 489 13.29 -0.76 132.69
C ILE A 489 13.64 0.72 132.50
N VAL A 490 13.78 1.18 131.25
CA VAL A 490 14.07 2.61 130.92
C VAL A 490 12.95 3.54 131.39
N ALA A 491 11.71 3.07 131.43
CA ALA A 491 10.59 3.82 132.00
C ALA A 491 10.69 4.05 133.52
N SER A 492 11.60 3.39 134.25
CA SER A 492 11.65 3.41 135.72
C SER A 492 12.66 4.38 136.34
N THR A 493 13.64 4.92 135.58
CA THR A 493 14.62 5.91 136.09
C THR A 493 15.08 6.88 134.99
N GLY A 494 14.81 8.18 135.18
CA GLY A 494 15.44 9.28 134.43
C GLY A 494 16.86 9.61 134.92
N ARG A 495 17.55 10.53 134.25
CA ARG A 495 18.95 10.91 134.52
C ARG A 495 19.08 12.24 135.27
N ASP A 496 20.20 12.42 135.96
CA ASP A 496 20.73 13.71 136.43
C ASP A 496 21.90 14.21 135.54
N ASP A 497 22.25 15.49 135.68
CA ASP A 497 23.13 16.27 134.78
C ASP A 497 24.64 16.25 135.11
N LEU A 498 25.46 16.82 134.21
CA LEU A 498 26.94 16.86 134.27
C LEU A 498 27.53 18.27 134.56
N SER A 499 28.80 18.28 134.96
CA SER A 499 29.48 19.41 135.64
C SER A 499 30.14 20.44 134.69
N PRO A 500 30.28 21.73 135.06
CA PRO A 500 30.78 22.80 134.16
C PRO A 500 32.18 22.61 133.53
N MET A 501 33.05 21.77 134.10
CA MET A 501 34.34 21.46 133.46
C MET A 501 34.17 20.53 132.24
N GLN A 502 33.13 19.67 132.26
CA GLN A 502 32.68 18.91 131.10
C GLN A 502 32.22 19.87 130.00
N ILE A 503 31.37 20.85 130.33
CA ILE A 503 30.82 21.85 129.38
C ILE A 503 31.93 22.58 128.62
N LYS A 504 33.08 22.88 129.26
CA LYS A 504 34.19 23.58 128.60
C LYS A 504 35.04 22.67 127.69
N ILE A 505 35.10 21.37 127.99
CA ILE A 505 35.68 20.36 127.09
C ILE A 505 34.71 20.13 125.91
N GLU A 506 33.41 20.02 126.19
CA GLU A 506 32.33 19.87 125.20
C GLU A 506 32.26 21.09 124.26
N ALA A 507 32.53 22.31 124.74
CA ALA A 507 32.62 23.50 123.88
C ALA A 507 33.79 23.44 122.88
N LEU A 508 34.98 22.99 123.32
CA LEU A 508 36.14 22.83 122.43
C LEU A 508 35.98 21.63 121.48
N MET A 509 35.39 20.54 121.97
CA MET A 509 34.97 19.39 121.15
C MET A 509 33.94 19.83 120.11
N SER A 510 32.99 20.70 120.47
CA SER A 510 31.97 21.25 119.56
C SER A 510 32.61 22.13 118.47
N GLN A 511 33.54 23.03 118.82
CA GLN A 511 34.27 23.80 117.81
C GLN A 511 35.11 22.90 116.89
N SER A 512 35.77 21.87 117.43
CA SER A 512 36.50 20.90 116.61
C SER A 512 35.57 20.10 115.69
N ALA A 513 34.40 19.69 116.19
CA ALA A 513 33.37 18.98 115.42
C ALA A 513 32.73 19.87 114.34
N GLU A 514 32.54 21.15 114.60
CA GLU A 514 32.05 22.14 113.64
C GLU A 514 33.08 22.39 112.52
N VAL A 515 34.36 22.47 112.86
CA VAL A 515 35.46 22.56 111.88
C VAL A 515 35.59 21.26 111.06
N THR A 516 35.44 20.07 111.65
CA THR A 516 35.43 18.83 110.86
C THR A 516 34.18 18.68 110.01
N ALA A 517 33.00 19.08 110.50
CA ALA A 517 31.74 19.06 109.75
C ALA A 517 31.76 20.03 108.55
N THR A 518 32.33 21.22 108.70
CA THR A 518 32.55 22.17 107.59
C THR A 518 33.61 21.67 106.62
N MET A 519 34.71 21.06 107.10
CA MET A 519 35.69 20.42 106.21
C MET A 519 35.07 19.25 105.42
N GLU A 520 34.19 18.46 106.05
CA GLU A 520 33.44 17.40 105.38
C GLU A 520 32.41 17.93 104.39
N SER A 521 31.71 19.03 104.69
CA SER A 521 30.73 19.61 103.75
C SER A 521 31.42 20.19 102.52
N VAL A 522 32.57 20.84 102.69
CA VAL A 522 33.43 21.30 101.58
C VAL A 522 33.99 20.13 100.77
N LYS A 523 34.45 19.04 101.42
CA LYS A 523 34.85 17.81 100.70
C LYS A 523 33.70 17.19 99.91
N LYS A 524 32.49 17.11 100.49
CA LYS A 524 31.29 16.58 99.81
C LYS A 524 30.85 17.48 98.63
N LEU A 525 30.99 18.80 98.76
CA LEU A 525 30.79 19.75 97.65
C LEU A 525 31.84 19.62 96.56
N TRP A 526 33.12 19.43 96.91
CA TRP A 526 34.20 19.22 95.96
C TRP A 526 34.02 17.90 95.19
N MET A 527 33.76 16.79 95.88
CA MET A 527 33.48 15.49 95.24
C MET A 527 32.32 15.59 94.23
N LYS A 528 31.19 16.20 94.61
CA LYS A 528 30.06 16.42 93.68
C LYS A 528 30.42 17.28 92.47
N ARG A 529 31.30 18.27 92.64
CA ARG A 529 31.73 19.15 91.55
C ARG A 529 32.78 18.50 90.65
N GLN A 530 33.55 17.56 91.18
CA GLN A 530 34.45 16.68 90.44
C GLN A 530 33.65 15.65 89.64
N GLU A 531 32.65 15.01 90.26
CA GLU A 531 31.71 14.06 89.65
C GLU A 531 30.99 14.68 88.43
N ILE A 532 30.42 15.88 88.57
CA ILE A 532 29.80 16.62 87.45
C ILE A 532 30.81 16.99 86.35
N LEU A 533 32.07 17.26 86.71
CA LEU A 533 33.12 17.61 85.74
C LEU A 533 33.61 16.38 84.96
N GLU A 534 33.66 15.23 85.62
CA GLU A 534 33.95 13.93 84.99
C GLU A 534 32.80 13.47 84.09
N GLU A 535 31.54 13.65 84.52
CA GLU A 535 30.34 13.44 83.69
C GLU A 535 30.36 14.31 82.43
N GLN A 536 30.59 15.62 82.58
CA GLN A 536 30.72 16.55 81.45
C GLN A 536 31.92 16.21 80.55
N SER A 537 33.04 15.74 81.11
CA SER A 537 34.17 15.29 80.29
C SER A 537 33.85 14.04 79.48
N GLN A 538 33.10 13.09 80.03
CA GLN A 538 32.63 11.90 79.32
C GLN A 538 31.61 12.27 78.24
N GLU A 539 30.70 13.20 78.51
CA GLU A 539 29.74 13.73 77.54
C GLU A 539 30.45 14.45 76.38
N ILE A 540 31.46 15.27 76.66
CA ILE A 540 32.30 15.90 75.63
C ILE A 540 33.06 14.86 74.81
N GLU A 541 33.61 13.81 75.44
CA GLU A 541 34.31 12.75 74.72
C GLU A 541 33.35 11.94 73.82
N ALA A 542 32.14 11.62 74.30
CA ALA A 542 31.09 10.97 73.52
C ALA A 542 30.66 11.83 72.32
N ASN A 543 30.34 13.10 72.55
CA ASN A 543 30.02 14.06 71.49
C ASN A 543 31.16 14.20 70.47
N SER A 544 32.43 14.14 70.90
CA SER A 544 33.58 14.16 69.98
C SER A 544 33.64 12.90 69.11
N LYS A 545 33.37 11.71 69.68
CA LYS A 545 33.34 10.44 68.94
C LYS A 545 32.21 10.44 67.91
N ASP A 546 31.04 10.99 68.26
CA ASP A 546 29.90 11.08 67.36
C ASP A 546 30.08 12.14 66.27
N MET A 547 30.70 13.29 66.59
CA MET A 547 31.18 14.24 65.58
C MET A 547 32.15 13.56 64.59
N PHE A 548 33.08 12.72 65.05
CA PHE A 548 33.98 11.97 64.17
C PHE A 548 33.29 10.87 63.35
N LYS A 549 32.18 10.28 63.83
CA LYS A 549 31.33 9.38 63.00
C LYS A 549 30.64 10.17 61.89
N LEU A 550 29.93 11.23 62.27
CA LEU A 550 29.17 12.08 61.35
C LEU A 550 30.07 12.74 60.30
N GLN A 551 31.30 13.12 60.67
CA GLN A 551 32.31 13.62 59.73
C GLN A 551 32.77 12.54 58.73
N LYS A 552 32.96 11.29 59.17
CA LYS A 552 33.28 10.17 58.26
C LYS A 552 32.13 9.90 57.30
N GLU A 553 30.90 9.81 57.81
CA GLU A 553 29.67 9.61 57.03
C GLU A 553 29.48 10.71 55.99
N TYR A 554 29.64 11.98 56.38
CA TYR A 554 29.63 13.13 55.46
C TYR A 554 30.70 12.99 54.36
N THR A 555 31.94 12.58 54.69
CA THR A 555 32.97 12.35 53.65
C THR A 555 32.74 11.10 52.80
N GLY A 556 31.91 10.15 53.24
CA GLY A 556 31.39 9.04 52.43
C GLY A 556 30.36 9.54 51.43
N MET A 557 29.28 10.14 51.94
CA MET A 557 28.21 10.78 51.16
C MET A 557 28.76 11.77 50.12
N GLN A 558 29.76 12.58 50.48
CA GLN A 558 30.38 13.54 49.54
C GLN A 558 31.11 12.83 48.38
N LYS A 559 31.72 11.66 48.59
CA LYS A 559 32.36 10.88 47.52
C LYS A 559 31.33 10.18 46.64
N GLU A 560 30.29 9.61 47.25
CA GLU A 560 29.18 9.00 46.53
C GLU A 560 28.46 10.04 45.66
N ARG A 561 28.21 11.24 46.18
CA ARG A 561 27.66 12.37 45.42
C ARG A 561 28.52 12.73 44.22
N ILE A 562 29.85 12.83 44.37
CA ILE A 562 30.79 13.10 43.26
C ILE A 562 30.79 11.96 42.22
N CYS A 563 30.66 10.71 42.66
CA CYS A 563 30.56 9.56 41.76
C CYS A 563 29.26 9.57 40.95
N LEU A 564 28.14 9.89 41.59
CA LEU A 564 26.83 10.06 40.94
C LEU A 564 26.80 11.28 40.01
N GLU A 565 27.37 12.41 40.41
CA GLU A 565 27.57 13.60 39.57
C GLU A 565 28.34 13.22 38.30
N SER A 566 29.45 12.48 38.43
CA SER A 566 30.25 12.05 37.29
C SER A 566 29.54 11.04 36.38
N GLN A 567 28.73 10.11 36.94
CA GLN A 567 27.90 9.22 36.11
C GLN A 567 26.83 10.01 35.34
N VAL A 568 26.16 10.98 35.98
CA VAL A 568 25.18 11.84 35.30
C VAL A 568 25.82 12.65 34.17
N GLU A 569 27.08 13.09 34.33
CA GLU A 569 27.86 13.70 33.24
C GLU A 569 28.23 12.73 32.10
N VAL A 570 28.32 11.41 32.33
CA VAL A 570 28.45 10.39 31.28
C VAL A 570 27.11 10.24 30.56
N GLU A 571 26.03 9.91 31.28
CA GLU A 571 24.69 9.72 30.72
C GLU A 571 24.22 10.95 29.91
N HIS A 572 24.57 12.16 30.34
CA HIS A 572 24.24 13.38 29.62
C HIS A 572 25.00 13.51 28.29
N ARG A 573 26.28 13.11 28.23
CA ARG A 573 27.07 13.08 26.98
C ARG A 573 26.52 12.03 26.03
N ASP A 574 26.25 10.82 26.52
CA ASP A 574 25.74 9.71 25.72
C ASP A 574 24.35 10.05 25.18
N LYS A 575 23.48 10.68 25.97
CA LYS A 575 22.21 11.27 25.49
C LYS A 575 22.43 12.30 24.39
N MET A 576 23.40 13.21 24.52
CA MET A 576 23.69 14.23 23.51
C MET A 576 24.22 13.62 22.20
N GLU A 577 24.99 12.53 22.26
CA GLU A 577 25.41 11.77 21.07
C GLU A 577 24.23 11.01 20.45
N LEU A 578 23.38 10.35 21.25
CA LEU A 578 22.16 9.71 20.76
C LEU A 578 21.20 10.71 20.11
N GLU A 579 21.05 11.92 20.68
CA GLU A 579 20.28 13.00 20.07
C GLU A 579 20.88 13.48 18.73
N LYS A 580 22.22 13.58 18.64
CA LYS A 580 22.93 13.93 17.41
C LYS A 580 22.72 12.86 16.33
N ASN A 581 22.80 11.58 16.71
CA ASN A 581 22.57 10.44 15.82
C ASN A 581 21.09 10.33 15.39
N ALA A 582 20.14 10.66 16.27
CA ALA A 582 18.73 10.78 15.91
C ALA A 582 18.47 11.97 14.95
N LYS A 583 19.23 13.07 15.08
CA LYS A 583 19.16 14.22 14.16
C LYS A 583 19.74 13.89 12.78
N THR A 584 20.84 13.14 12.68
CA THR A 584 21.38 12.67 11.38
C THR A 584 20.44 11.67 10.71
N LEU A 585 19.96 10.64 11.44
CA LEU A 585 19.02 9.65 10.91
C LEU A 585 17.71 10.28 10.42
N ARG A 586 17.17 11.29 11.11
CA ARG A 586 16.03 12.09 10.61
C ARG A 586 16.37 12.85 9.33
N GLY A 587 17.57 13.42 9.23
CA GLY A 587 18.06 14.04 8.00
C GLY A 587 18.16 13.05 6.83
N ASP A 588 18.61 11.82 7.08
CA ASP A 588 18.73 10.79 6.05
C ASP A 588 17.38 10.19 5.65
N LEU A 589 16.42 10.04 6.58
CA LEU A 589 15.03 9.72 6.27
C LEU A 589 14.37 10.82 5.41
N LEU A 590 14.65 12.09 5.67
CA LEU A 590 14.17 13.20 4.83
C LEU A 590 14.79 13.13 3.42
N LYS A 591 16.10 12.87 3.30
CA LYS A 591 16.74 12.64 1.98
C LYS A 591 16.07 11.48 1.25
N LEU A 592 15.89 10.33 1.91
CA LEU A 592 15.24 9.15 1.34
C LEU A 592 13.83 9.48 0.86
N ASN A 593 13.01 10.16 1.67
CA ASN A 593 11.68 10.57 1.28
C ASN A 593 11.69 11.53 0.07
N THR A 594 12.63 12.48 -0.01
CA THR A 594 12.74 13.34 -1.22
C THR A 594 13.18 12.56 -2.47
N LEU A 595 13.97 11.49 -2.32
CA LEU A 595 14.34 10.60 -3.43
C LEU A 595 13.15 9.72 -3.84
N ILE A 596 12.38 9.20 -2.89
CA ILE A 596 11.14 8.45 -3.16
C ILE A 596 10.13 9.34 -3.90
N SER A 597 9.89 10.57 -3.44
CA SER A 597 8.99 11.51 -4.13
C SER A 597 9.47 11.86 -5.54
N LYS A 598 10.78 12.06 -5.76
CA LYS A 598 11.35 12.26 -7.09
C LYS A 598 11.21 11.03 -7.98
N ASN A 599 11.43 9.83 -7.44
CA ASN A 599 11.28 8.58 -8.19
C ASN A 599 9.81 8.31 -8.55
N GLY A 600 8.86 8.64 -7.66
CA GLY A 600 7.43 8.60 -7.95
C GLY A 600 7.04 9.61 -9.04
N GLN A 601 7.55 10.84 -9.00
CA GLN A 601 7.38 11.83 -10.06
C GLN A 601 7.94 11.35 -11.42
N LEU A 602 9.10 10.70 -11.41
CA LEU A 602 9.69 10.10 -12.63
C LEU A 602 8.89 8.89 -13.13
N SER A 603 8.34 8.05 -12.25
CA SER A 603 7.46 6.94 -12.64
C SER A 603 6.20 7.47 -13.32
N VAL A 604 5.50 8.41 -12.70
CA VAL A 604 4.29 9.03 -13.26
C VAL A 604 4.58 9.77 -14.57
N ALA A 605 5.73 10.42 -14.72
CA ALA A 605 6.14 11.03 -15.99
C ALA A 605 6.40 9.98 -17.10
N LEU A 606 7.07 8.87 -16.78
CA LEU A 606 7.29 7.77 -17.73
C LEU A 606 5.99 7.03 -18.08
N GLU A 607 5.07 6.89 -17.13
CA GLU A 607 3.72 6.36 -17.34
C GLU A 607 2.95 7.27 -18.31
N GLN A 608 2.98 8.59 -18.11
CA GLN A 608 2.36 9.57 -19.01
C GLN A 608 3.01 9.61 -20.40
N ASP A 609 4.35 9.56 -20.50
CA ASP A 609 5.05 9.51 -21.79
C ASP A 609 4.72 8.21 -22.55
N ASN A 610 4.54 7.08 -21.84
CA ASN A 610 4.09 5.82 -22.45
C ASN A 610 2.64 5.90 -22.92
N GLU A 611 1.71 6.42 -22.10
CA GLU A 611 0.30 6.64 -22.50
C GLU A 611 0.22 7.54 -23.76
N LEU A 612 0.98 8.64 -23.79
CA LEU A 612 1.09 9.50 -24.96
C LEU A 612 1.62 8.72 -26.17
N MET A 613 2.71 7.96 -26.02
CA MET A 613 3.29 7.17 -27.10
C MET A 613 2.32 6.08 -27.64
N GLU A 614 1.54 5.44 -26.77
CA GLU A 614 0.49 4.50 -27.16
C GLU A 614 -0.64 5.20 -27.93
N THR A 615 -1.10 6.38 -27.50
CA THR A 615 -2.10 7.14 -28.27
C THR A 615 -1.57 7.58 -29.63
N ASP A 616 -0.28 7.92 -29.73
CA ASP A 616 0.38 8.29 -30.97
C ASP A 616 0.52 7.08 -31.93
N PHE A 617 0.89 5.91 -31.42
CA PHE A 617 0.90 4.66 -32.20
C PHE A 617 -0.51 4.28 -32.67
N LEU A 618 -1.52 4.39 -31.80
CA LEU A 618 -2.92 4.15 -32.16
C LEU A 618 -3.45 5.16 -33.19
N HIS A 619 -2.94 6.40 -33.20
CA HIS A 619 -3.29 7.38 -34.22
C HIS A 619 -2.67 7.01 -35.58
N ARG A 620 -1.37 6.74 -35.61
CA ARG A 620 -0.63 6.34 -36.82
C ARG A 620 -1.17 5.04 -37.42
N LEU A 621 -1.58 4.09 -36.57
CA LEU A 621 -2.25 2.85 -37.00
C LEU A 621 -3.60 3.17 -37.66
N LYS A 622 -4.44 4.02 -37.07
CA LYS A 622 -5.71 4.45 -37.67
C LYS A 622 -5.53 5.27 -38.96
N GLU A 623 -4.41 5.98 -39.12
CA GLU A 623 -4.06 6.62 -40.39
C GLU A 623 -3.67 5.60 -41.47
N ALA A 624 -2.82 4.63 -41.12
CA ALA A 624 -2.45 3.52 -42.02
C ALA A 624 -3.66 2.66 -42.42
N GLU A 625 -4.60 2.39 -41.50
CA GLU A 625 -5.88 1.73 -41.80
C GLU A 625 -6.71 2.53 -42.81
N ARG A 626 -6.89 3.84 -42.59
CA ARG A 626 -7.62 4.72 -43.52
C ARG A 626 -6.94 4.76 -44.90
N ASP A 627 -5.62 4.80 -44.96
CA ASP A 627 -4.89 4.81 -46.23
C ASP A 627 -4.94 3.45 -46.94
N SER A 628 -4.91 2.34 -46.20
CA SER A 628 -5.18 1.00 -46.72
C SER A 628 -6.58 0.92 -47.35
N ILE A 629 -7.61 1.38 -46.64
CA ILE A 629 -9.00 1.45 -47.15
C ILE A 629 -9.10 2.35 -48.39
N LYS A 630 -8.40 3.51 -48.42
CA LYS A 630 -8.32 4.36 -49.63
C LYS A 630 -7.66 3.64 -50.81
N MET A 631 -6.66 2.79 -50.58
CA MET A 631 -6.03 2.01 -51.65
C MET A 631 -6.91 0.83 -52.08
N GLN A 632 -7.63 0.18 -51.17
CA GLN A 632 -8.61 -0.85 -51.50
C GLN A 632 -9.75 -0.29 -52.36
N MET A 633 -10.37 0.84 -51.99
CA MET A 633 -11.41 1.47 -52.82
C MET A 633 -10.91 1.88 -54.21
N LYS A 634 -9.63 2.28 -54.36
CA LYS A 634 -9.00 2.50 -55.67
C LYS A 634 -8.84 1.19 -56.43
N HIS A 635 -8.44 0.11 -55.76
CA HIS A 635 -8.30 -1.21 -56.39
C HIS A 635 -9.64 -1.74 -56.88
N GLU A 636 -10.67 -1.70 -56.04
CA GLU A 636 -12.06 -2.05 -56.39
C GLU A 636 -12.54 -1.24 -57.61
N LYS A 637 -12.38 0.09 -57.58
CA LYS A 637 -12.73 0.94 -58.74
C LYS A 637 -11.98 0.55 -60.01
N THR A 638 -10.67 0.30 -59.95
CA THR A 638 -9.88 -0.13 -61.12
C THR A 638 -10.23 -1.53 -61.59
N GLN A 639 -10.72 -2.41 -60.71
CA GLN A 639 -11.29 -3.70 -61.08
C GLN A 639 -12.65 -3.53 -61.76
N GLU A 640 -13.56 -2.69 -61.26
CA GLU A 640 -14.81 -2.38 -61.96
C GLU A 640 -14.55 -1.77 -63.34
N GLU A 641 -13.57 -0.87 -63.47
CA GLU A 641 -13.17 -0.28 -64.76
C GLU A 641 -12.61 -1.36 -65.72
N LYS A 642 -11.78 -2.29 -65.21
CA LYS A 642 -11.32 -3.46 -65.96
C LYS A 642 -12.48 -4.36 -66.40
N GLU A 643 -13.46 -4.62 -65.54
CA GLU A 643 -14.62 -5.46 -65.85
C GLU A 643 -15.56 -4.80 -66.87
N ARG A 644 -15.79 -3.48 -66.76
CA ARG A 644 -16.48 -2.68 -67.78
C ARG A 644 -15.77 -2.75 -69.13
N LEU A 645 -14.44 -2.62 -69.14
CA LEU A 645 -13.63 -2.74 -70.35
C LEU A 645 -13.67 -4.16 -70.95
N LEU A 646 -13.60 -5.21 -70.12
CA LEU A 646 -13.74 -6.60 -70.57
C LEU A 646 -15.12 -6.87 -71.17
N ASN A 647 -16.20 -6.35 -70.57
CA ASN A 647 -17.55 -6.46 -71.14
C ASN A 647 -17.64 -5.74 -72.49
N SER A 648 -17.12 -4.50 -72.59
CA SER A 648 -17.08 -3.78 -73.88
C SER A 648 -16.23 -4.49 -74.94
N LEU A 649 -15.19 -5.22 -74.54
CA LEU A 649 -14.37 -6.05 -75.44
C LEU A 649 -15.14 -7.30 -75.90
N LEU A 650 -15.90 -7.96 -75.02
CA LEU A 650 -16.75 -9.10 -75.38
C LEU A 650 -17.92 -8.67 -76.27
N GLU A 651 -18.49 -7.49 -76.05
CA GLU A 651 -19.47 -6.86 -76.95
C GLU A 651 -18.84 -6.56 -78.32
N ALA A 652 -17.65 -5.95 -78.35
CA ALA A 652 -16.93 -5.68 -79.60
C ALA A 652 -16.57 -6.97 -80.37
N GLN A 653 -16.12 -8.02 -79.67
CA GLN A 653 -15.89 -9.34 -80.26
C GLN A 653 -17.20 -9.94 -80.80
N SER A 654 -18.30 -9.83 -80.07
CA SER A 654 -19.62 -10.27 -80.53
C SER A 654 -20.08 -9.52 -81.79
N GLN A 655 -19.84 -8.21 -81.86
CA GLN A 655 -20.08 -7.42 -83.06
C GLN A 655 -19.18 -7.83 -84.22
N ILE A 656 -17.89 -8.11 -83.99
CA ILE A 656 -16.98 -8.64 -85.01
C ILE A 656 -17.51 -9.97 -85.55
N MET A 657 -17.87 -10.92 -84.69
CA MET A 657 -18.45 -12.22 -85.10
C MET A 657 -19.76 -12.05 -85.88
N LEU A 658 -20.62 -11.08 -85.51
CA LEU A 658 -21.84 -10.76 -86.26
C LEU A 658 -21.52 -10.17 -87.64
N TRP A 659 -20.54 -9.28 -87.75
CA TRP A 659 -20.10 -8.71 -89.03
C TRP A 659 -19.38 -9.75 -89.90
N GLU A 660 -18.56 -10.64 -89.34
CA GLU A 660 -17.95 -11.76 -90.04
C GLU A 660 -19.01 -12.71 -90.59
N LYS A 661 -19.99 -13.11 -89.77
CA LYS A 661 -21.14 -13.93 -90.22
C LYS A 661 -21.94 -13.22 -91.31
N LYS A 662 -22.14 -11.90 -91.21
CA LYS A 662 -22.84 -11.11 -92.24
C LYS A 662 -22.02 -10.99 -93.52
N ILE A 663 -20.70 -10.86 -93.44
CA ILE A 663 -19.77 -10.89 -94.58
C ILE A 663 -19.74 -12.28 -95.21
N GLN A 664 -19.79 -13.35 -94.41
CA GLN A 664 -19.88 -14.72 -94.89
C GLN A 664 -21.20 -14.95 -95.62
N LEU A 665 -22.34 -14.58 -95.03
CA LEU A 665 -23.65 -14.65 -95.71
C LEU A 665 -23.66 -13.83 -97.01
N VAL A 666 -23.05 -12.63 -97.03
CA VAL A 666 -22.91 -11.83 -98.27
C VAL A 666 -22.00 -12.51 -99.29
N LYS A 667 -20.92 -13.18 -98.88
CA LYS A 667 -20.06 -13.99 -99.76
C LYS A 667 -20.79 -15.22 -100.30
N GLU A 668 -21.57 -15.90 -99.47
CA GLU A 668 -22.36 -17.09 -99.82
C GLU A 668 -23.54 -16.74 -100.73
N THR A 669 -24.30 -15.68 -100.45
CA THR A 669 -25.35 -15.21 -101.37
C THR A 669 -24.74 -14.67 -102.66
N ARG A 670 -23.59 -13.99 -102.58
CA ARG A 670 -22.88 -13.55 -103.80
C ARG A 670 -22.39 -14.75 -104.61
N SER A 671 -21.81 -15.78 -103.99
CA SER A 671 -21.40 -16.98 -104.74
C SER A 671 -22.60 -17.74 -105.29
N ALA A 672 -23.72 -17.82 -104.58
CA ALA A 672 -24.97 -18.40 -105.12
C ALA A 672 -25.57 -17.61 -106.30
N VAL A 673 -25.19 -16.34 -106.48
CA VAL A 673 -25.57 -15.48 -107.61
C VAL A 673 -24.50 -15.48 -108.73
N ASP A 674 -23.21 -15.52 -108.37
CA ASP A 674 -22.07 -15.53 -109.30
C ASP A 674 -21.77 -16.94 -109.85
N ILE A 675 -22.23 -18.03 -109.22
CA ILE A 675 -22.20 -19.40 -109.76
C ILE A 675 -23.29 -19.55 -110.83
N ASP A 676 -22.96 -19.17 -112.06
CA ASP A 676 -23.39 -19.65 -113.40
C ASP A 676 -24.88 -19.97 -113.74
N LEU A 677 -25.79 -20.00 -112.78
CA LEU A 677 -27.24 -20.25 -112.93
C LEU A 677 -27.95 -19.19 -113.77
N GLY A 678 -27.31 -18.04 -113.99
CA GLY A 678 -27.78 -17.01 -114.93
C GLY A 678 -27.10 -17.05 -116.30
N GLN A 679 -25.82 -17.44 -116.40
CA GLN A 679 -25.07 -17.27 -117.65
C GLN A 679 -25.49 -18.24 -118.75
N GLY A 680 -25.74 -19.51 -118.41
CA GLY A 680 -26.21 -20.50 -119.39
C GLY A 680 -27.52 -20.08 -120.06
N ASP A 681 -28.54 -19.81 -119.24
CA ASP A 681 -29.87 -19.43 -119.73
C ASP A 681 -29.88 -18.04 -120.38
N PHE A 682 -29.08 -17.08 -119.92
CA PHE A 682 -28.97 -15.76 -120.57
C PHE A 682 -28.26 -15.86 -121.93
N GLN A 683 -27.30 -16.77 -122.10
CA GLN A 683 -26.68 -17.01 -123.41
C GLN A 683 -27.61 -17.78 -124.36
N MET A 684 -28.38 -18.76 -123.85
CA MET A 684 -29.43 -19.46 -124.60
C MET A 684 -30.58 -18.51 -125.01
N MET A 685 -30.99 -17.61 -124.13
CA MET A 685 -31.97 -16.57 -124.44
C MET A 685 -31.43 -15.59 -125.49
N LYS A 686 -30.14 -15.22 -125.44
CA LYS A 686 -29.51 -14.41 -126.49
C LYS A 686 -29.45 -15.13 -127.85
N THR A 687 -29.15 -16.43 -127.89
CA THR A 687 -29.11 -17.16 -129.17
C THR A 687 -30.51 -17.37 -129.74
N GLU A 688 -31.53 -17.60 -128.92
CA GLU A 688 -32.92 -17.67 -129.41
C GLU A 688 -33.50 -16.27 -129.76
N ILE A 689 -33.12 -15.20 -129.05
CA ILE A 689 -33.40 -13.81 -129.48
C ILE A 689 -32.77 -13.57 -130.86
N HIS A 690 -31.50 -13.90 -131.06
CA HIS A 690 -30.84 -13.72 -132.35
C HIS A 690 -31.46 -14.59 -133.45
N ARG A 691 -31.94 -15.79 -133.11
CA ARG A 691 -32.73 -16.65 -134.01
C ARG A 691 -34.08 -16.02 -134.36
N MET A 692 -34.74 -15.34 -133.41
CA MET A 692 -35.95 -14.56 -133.65
C MET A 692 -35.68 -13.30 -134.49
N GLU A 693 -34.57 -12.60 -134.29
CA GLU A 693 -34.12 -11.48 -135.15
C GLU A 693 -33.88 -11.95 -136.58
N VAL A 694 -33.23 -13.10 -136.77
CA VAL A 694 -33.05 -13.75 -138.08
C VAL A 694 -34.40 -14.15 -138.68
N ARG A 695 -35.33 -14.69 -137.88
CA ARG A 695 -36.69 -15.06 -138.32
C ARG A 695 -37.55 -13.84 -138.70
N LEU A 696 -37.39 -12.72 -137.99
CA LEU A 696 -38.03 -11.44 -138.29
C LEU A 696 -37.46 -10.83 -139.59
N ASN A 697 -36.14 -10.90 -139.79
CA ASN A 697 -35.51 -10.52 -141.06
C ASN A 697 -35.94 -11.43 -142.23
N GLN A 698 -36.18 -12.73 -141.99
CA GLN A 698 -36.77 -13.63 -142.98
C GLN A 698 -38.23 -13.27 -143.29
N LEU A 699 -39.03 -12.90 -142.29
CA LEU A 699 -40.39 -12.39 -142.46
C LEU A 699 -40.42 -11.08 -143.25
N MET A 700 -39.53 -10.12 -142.97
CA MET A 700 -39.44 -8.89 -143.78
C MET A 700 -39.08 -9.20 -145.25
N LYS A 701 -38.16 -10.14 -145.50
CA LYS A 701 -37.81 -10.61 -146.85
C LYS A 701 -38.91 -11.43 -147.53
N GLN A 702 -39.89 -11.96 -146.78
CA GLN A 702 -41.12 -12.54 -147.32
C GLN A 702 -42.17 -11.45 -147.60
N GLN A 703 -42.29 -10.44 -146.73
CA GLN A 703 -43.18 -9.29 -146.92
C GLN A 703 -42.78 -8.46 -148.14
N GLU A 704 -41.48 -8.19 -148.36
CA GLU A 704 -40.97 -7.60 -149.60
C GLU A 704 -41.28 -8.44 -150.85
N ARG A 705 -41.30 -9.76 -150.72
CA ARG A 705 -41.56 -10.68 -151.84
C ARG A 705 -43.04 -10.70 -152.18
N LEU A 706 -43.90 -10.73 -151.16
CA LEU A 706 -45.35 -10.57 -151.30
C LEU A 706 -45.73 -9.18 -151.81
N LEU A 707 -44.99 -8.12 -151.45
CA LEU A 707 -45.16 -6.79 -152.04
C LEU A 707 -44.85 -6.80 -153.54
N ARG A 708 -43.70 -7.32 -153.96
CA ARG A 708 -43.36 -7.45 -155.40
C ARG A 708 -44.33 -8.37 -156.16
N GLU A 709 -44.85 -9.42 -155.53
CA GLU A 709 -45.90 -10.27 -156.11
C GLU A 709 -47.27 -9.56 -156.15
N SER A 710 -47.58 -8.67 -155.21
CA SER A 710 -48.76 -7.80 -155.24
C SER A 710 -48.66 -6.76 -156.37
N GLU A 711 -47.52 -6.09 -156.52
CA GLU A 711 -47.23 -5.17 -157.65
C GLU A 711 -47.36 -5.91 -158.99
N ALA A 712 -46.75 -7.09 -159.09
CA ALA A 712 -46.83 -7.94 -160.28
C ALA A 712 -48.24 -8.51 -160.53
N THR A 713 -49.16 -8.52 -159.56
CA THR A 713 -50.58 -8.89 -159.76
C THR A 713 -51.47 -7.68 -159.98
N VAL A 714 -51.10 -6.48 -159.52
CA VAL A 714 -51.72 -5.20 -159.90
C VAL A 714 -51.46 -4.89 -161.37
N ALA A 715 -50.20 -4.97 -161.84
CA ALA A 715 -49.87 -4.78 -163.27
C ALA A 715 -50.58 -5.81 -164.18
N ARG A 716 -50.79 -7.05 -163.68
CA ARG A 716 -51.62 -8.07 -164.35
C ARG A 716 -53.13 -7.81 -164.24
N ARG A 717 -53.61 -7.03 -163.26
CA ARG A 717 -55.00 -6.57 -163.18
C ARG A 717 -55.26 -5.40 -164.11
N GLU A 718 -54.37 -4.41 -164.20
CA GLU A 718 -54.50 -3.27 -165.12
C GLU A 718 -54.60 -3.74 -166.58
N THR A 719 -53.75 -4.68 -166.99
CA THR A 719 -53.80 -5.33 -168.32
C THR A 719 -54.98 -6.29 -168.53
N ILE A 720 -55.81 -6.53 -167.50
CA ILE A 720 -57.08 -7.29 -167.58
C ILE A 720 -58.30 -6.36 -167.49
N VAL A 721 -58.23 -5.25 -166.76
CA VAL A 721 -59.27 -4.20 -166.71
C VAL A 721 -59.38 -3.51 -168.07
N LEU A 722 -58.26 -3.06 -168.65
CA LEU A 722 -58.19 -2.50 -170.00
C LEU A 722 -58.59 -3.49 -171.12
N ARG A 723 -58.83 -4.77 -170.77
CA ARG A 723 -59.35 -5.81 -171.67
C ARG A 723 -60.80 -6.24 -171.36
N ARG A 724 -61.40 -5.76 -170.28
CA ARG A 724 -62.82 -5.94 -169.93
C ARG A 724 -63.68 -4.70 -170.19
N GLU A 725 -63.09 -3.53 -170.31
CA GLU A 725 -63.79 -2.28 -170.61
C GLU A 725 -64.11 -2.09 -172.11
N ALA A 726 -64.02 -3.17 -172.90
CA ALA A 726 -64.56 -3.25 -174.25
C ALA A 726 -65.81 -4.16 -174.25
N MET A 727 -66.92 -3.65 -174.81
CA MET A 727 -68.25 -4.30 -175.00
C MET A 727 -69.31 -4.20 -173.89
N VAL A 728 -69.85 -2.99 -173.64
CA VAL A 728 -71.31 -2.73 -173.78
C VAL A 728 -71.53 -1.31 -174.32
N HIS A 729 -71.58 -1.17 -175.65
CA HIS A 729 -72.39 -0.23 -176.45
C HIS A 729 -71.85 -0.23 -177.89
N THR A 730 -72.71 -0.03 -178.89
CA THR A 730 -72.45 -0.43 -180.29
C THR A 730 -72.56 0.73 -181.28
N SER A 731 -71.64 0.82 -182.25
CA SER A 731 -71.91 0.50 -183.67
C SER A 731 -70.87 1.10 -184.66
N ILE A 732 -70.97 0.69 -185.93
CA ILE A 732 -70.30 1.24 -187.13
C ILE A 732 -68.80 0.90 -187.34
N LYS A 733 -68.57 -0.11 -188.20
CA LYS A 733 -67.72 -0.17 -189.43
C LYS A 733 -66.42 0.70 -189.50
N GLN A 734 -65.31 0.26 -190.11
CA GLN A 734 -65.16 -0.74 -191.18
C GLN A 734 -63.72 -1.32 -191.30
N ASN A 735 -63.55 -2.42 -192.04
CA ASN A 735 -62.28 -3.14 -192.23
C ASN A 735 -61.44 -2.62 -193.42
N THR A 736 -60.10 -2.59 -193.25
CA THR A 736 -59.11 -2.87 -194.32
C THR A 736 -58.06 -3.85 -193.75
N LYS A 737 -57.86 -5.08 -194.23
CA LYS A 737 -57.71 -5.65 -195.60
C LYS A 737 -56.27 -5.55 -196.17
N GLY A 738 -55.26 -5.86 -195.35
CA GLY A 738 -53.87 -6.04 -195.79
C GLY A 738 -53.47 -7.49 -196.10
N GLU A 739 -53.85 -8.46 -195.26
CA GLU A 739 -53.28 -9.82 -195.32
C GLU A 739 -53.83 -10.70 -196.46
N LEU A 740 -54.97 -10.34 -197.05
CA LEU A 740 -55.52 -11.01 -198.24
C LEU A 740 -54.60 -10.91 -199.47
N ASN A 741 -53.64 -9.99 -199.49
CA ASN A 741 -52.73 -9.81 -200.63
C ASN A 741 -51.56 -10.81 -200.68
N ARG A 742 -51.23 -11.50 -199.57
CA ARG A 742 -50.20 -12.57 -199.61
C ARG A 742 -50.74 -13.89 -200.17
N ALA A 743 -52.02 -14.19 -199.96
CA ALA A 743 -52.65 -15.40 -200.51
C ALA A 743 -52.76 -15.38 -202.05
N ILE A 744 -52.97 -14.21 -202.65
CA ILE A 744 -53.25 -14.09 -204.10
C ILE A 744 -51.97 -14.16 -204.95
N GLN A 745 -50.83 -13.64 -204.48
CA GLN A 745 -49.56 -13.76 -205.23
C GLN A 745 -49.11 -15.22 -205.44
N CYS A 746 -49.44 -16.13 -204.52
CA CYS A 746 -49.11 -17.55 -204.65
C CYS A 746 -49.95 -18.32 -205.68
N LEU A 747 -51.06 -17.76 -206.17
CA LEU A 747 -51.91 -18.39 -207.18
C LEU A 747 -51.75 -17.78 -208.58
N GLN A 748 -51.45 -16.48 -208.71
CA GLN A 748 -51.22 -15.88 -210.04
C GLN A 748 -49.84 -16.22 -210.63
N ARG A 749 -48.82 -16.51 -209.79
CA ARG A 749 -47.52 -17.01 -210.26
C ARG A 749 -47.52 -18.50 -210.68
N LYS A 750 -48.70 -19.09 -210.88
CA LYS A 750 -48.91 -20.49 -211.33
C LYS A 750 -49.79 -20.65 -212.58
N ILE A 751 -50.16 -19.56 -213.26
CA ILE A 751 -51.10 -19.61 -214.40
C ILE A 751 -50.52 -19.04 -215.72
N GLN A 752 -49.40 -18.30 -215.71
CA GLN A 752 -48.82 -17.70 -216.93
C GLN A 752 -47.32 -17.98 -217.19
N ASP A 753 -46.80 -19.11 -216.67
CA ASP A 753 -45.62 -19.78 -217.26
C ASP A 753 -46.04 -20.77 -218.38
N THR A 754 -47.09 -20.45 -219.13
CA THR A 754 -47.47 -21.17 -220.36
C THR A 754 -47.98 -20.20 -221.42
N HIS A 755 -47.29 -20.18 -222.57
CA HIS A 755 -47.52 -19.35 -223.76
C HIS A 755 -47.16 -17.85 -223.57
N LYS A 756 -46.11 -17.31 -224.22
CA LYS A 756 -45.46 -17.73 -225.47
C LYS A 756 -43.94 -17.52 -225.50
N VAL A 757 -43.26 -18.52 -226.10
CA VAL A 757 -41.84 -18.59 -226.51
C VAL A 757 -40.84 -18.37 -225.38
#